data_AF-A0A166KGY2-F1
#
_entry.id   AF-A0A166KGY2-F1
#
_cell.length_a   1.000
_cell.length_b   1.000
_cell.length_c   1.000
_cell.angle_alpha   90.00
_cell.angle_beta   90.00
_cell.angle_gamma   90.00
#
_symmetry.space_group_name_H-M   'P 1'
#
loop_
_entity.id
_entity.type
_entity.pdbx_description
1 polymer ?
#
loop_
_entity_poly.entity_id
_entity_poly.type
_entity_poly.pdbx_seq_one_letter_code
_entity_poly.pdbx_strand_id
1 'polypeptide(L)'
;MKTVNSSIIDIEQAIISSPLILTATTLAVEAIRLMSQVRDSCQLANSDLIPSINKLNLEKASCVLVVDNQKLIGTFTERDIVRCTAMEMSLEQVTLAEVMSSNPVTLKKSEFHNIFVVLNLFRQYKIRHLSIVDDQGDLIGLVTPTTLRQLIQVADFLKIRCVEEVMAPDVIQAAPTASILDLAQLMTEHCVSCVVITQSDTEFDSQPIGIVTERDIVQFRALELDPVQIKAHVVMSSPLFYLRPQQSLWEAHQKMQKLRVRSLVVVGDRNQLLGIVTQTSVLYTLDPLELYEIVNFLQQKVFQLESEKIDILHQQNLELETKVQERTTRLIAQANSDRLLAVLSQRIRQYFDIEVILQTAVSEIKQYLHTDRVIIYQFEAEWSGRIIAEFLAPNQISLLGDVIHDPCFAPTWVEPYTNGRVRAIDDIYTSGLADCHVRLLEEKQIRANLVVPIVYNNQLWGLISAHQCSAARHWESTEIEFLQKLSNQIAIAIQQCQLYEQAQQEIKERTQAEAALQKLNEELEIRVVERTAELQHSNQNLLLEIQERQRVDQELRHSQQRLHNILNSLFSFVGVISTEGIIIEANEAWLKIFSLTDSSVIGKPFAQTSWWSYSAKIQNKIQSAISQAAQGNSIRYDIPVRFTEEKFITIDFSIKPVFDESGEVSYLVVSGIDITERKQAEDTMKKQLAAIESTIDGIAILQGDRYLYLNKAHVELFGYDTDKELIGKTWRELYTPAEIARFERDVFPILIEKGHWGGEAIAQRRDGSTFDEEISLTMTNDGELICVCRDISKRKLAQQEIYKILEREKELNQLKSRFISMTSHEFRTPLAVISSSAGILKEFSQKLDEEKKQKHLECIITYVKHTTQLLDEILLISKAEAGKLAFEPKPLDLVEFCQKLTSEMQLSTQNNTIIFSSNTKTEVIALVDKKLLRQILINLLSNAVKYSQNNSSVKFDLQITEQSIIFSIKDQGIGIPQADKTQLFEAFHRATNVGSISGTGLGLTIVKNCVDLHGGKVTVVSQEGIGTKFTVIIPLQSVSYVRKL
;
A
#
# COMPACT_ATOMS: atom_id res chain seq x y z
N MET A 1 8.24 33.89 -24.16
CA MET A 1 8.44 35.22 -23.52
C MET A 1 8.04 35.17 -22.05
N LYS A 2 8.99 34.87 -21.16
CA LYS A 2 8.97 35.30 -19.76
C LYS A 2 10.17 36.23 -19.62
N THR A 3 9.94 37.46 -19.19
CA THR A 3 10.97 38.43 -18.87
C THR A 3 11.96 37.79 -17.91
N VAL A 4 13.19 37.56 -18.38
CA VAL A 4 14.34 37.38 -17.50
C VAL A 4 14.40 38.66 -16.68
N ASN A 5 14.25 38.54 -15.36
CA ASN A 5 14.50 39.64 -14.42
C ASN A 5 15.96 40.07 -14.60
N SER A 6 16.19 41.05 -15.46
CA SER A 6 17.38 41.89 -15.41
C SER A 6 17.30 42.64 -14.09
N SER A 7 18.11 42.25 -13.12
CA SER A 7 18.65 43.22 -12.18
C SER A 7 19.14 44.39 -13.02
N ILE A 8 18.51 45.56 -12.86
CA ILE A 8 18.87 46.78 -13.58
C ILE A 8 20.33 47.05 -13.22
N ILE A 9 21.25 46.72 -14.14
CA ILE A 9 22.66 47.10 -14.02
C ILE A 9 22.64 48.62 -14.08
N ASP A 10 23.07 49.28 -13.01
CA ASP A 10 23.14 50.73 -12.93
C ASP A 10 24.31 51.19 -13.81
N ILE A 11 24.00 51.52 -15.07
CA ILE A 11 24.99 51.86 -16.11
C ILE A 11 25.80 53.10 -15.71
N GLU A 12 25.29 53.96 -14.81
CA GLU A 12 26.02 55.11 -14.28
C GLU A 12 27.27 54.71 -13.48
N GLN A 13 27.32 53.50 -12.93
CA GLN A 13 28.50 52.97 -12.24
C GLN A 13 29.71 52.77 -13.18
N ALA A 14 29.53 52.88 -14.51
CA ALA A 14 30.61 52.73 -15.49
C ALA A 14 31.49 53.97 -15.60
N ILE A 15 30.98 55.11 -15.14
CA ILE A 15 31.58 56.43 -15.32
C ILE A 15 32.64 56.64 -14.25
N ILE A 16 33.88 56.83 -14.68
CA ILE A 16 34.95 57.30 -13.81
C ILE A 16 34.69 58.78 -13.54
N SER A 17 34.26 59.10 -12.33
CA SER A 17 33.88 60.45 -11.89
C SER A 17 35.06 61.35 -11.50
N SER A 18 36.29 60.83 -11.52
CA SER A 18 37.51 61.61 -11.26
C SER A 18 38.65 61.21 -12.22
N PRO A 19 38.52 61.47 -13.53
CA PRO A 19 39.59 61.23 -14.49
C PRO A 19 40.76 62.20 -14.28
N LEU A 20 41.95 61.85 -14.79
CA LEU A 20 43.11 62.73 -14.75
C LEU A 20 42.90 63.89 -15.73
N ILE A 21 42.85 65.13 -15.22
CA ILE A 21 42.57 66.33 -15.99
C ILE A 21 43.76 67.29 -15.92
N LEU A 22 44.25 67.77 -17.05
CA LEU A 22 45.36 68.74 -17.16
C LEU A 22 45.01 69.88 -18.12
N THR A 23 45.73 70.99 -18.04
CA THR A 23 45.56 72.14 -18.95
C THR A 23 46.43 71.97 -20.20
N ALA A 24 46.02 72.59 -21.31
CA ALA A 24 46.76 72.56 -22.58
C ALA A 24 48.20 73.08 -22.48
N THR A 25 48.50 73.94 -21.50
CA THR A 25 49.83 74.51 -21.22
C THR A 25 50.77 73.60 -20.45
N THR A 26 50.28 72.47 -19.93
CA THR A 26 51.10 71.51 -19.18
C THR A 26 52.10 70.83 -20.13
N LEU A 27 53.34 70.61 -19.67
CA LEU A 27 54.35 69.91 -20.48
C LEU A 27 54.00 68.43 -20.63
N ALA A 28 54.27 67.85 -21.81
CA ALA A 28 53.96 66.46 -22.10
C ALA A 28 54.67 65.49 -21.15
N VAL A 29 55.94 65.76 -20.79
CA VAL A 29 56.70 64.95 -19.82
C VAL A 29 56.05 64.89 -18.43
N GLU A 30 55.40 65.97 -17.99
CA GLU A 30 54.71 66.02 -16.69
C GLU A 30 53.44 65.16 -16.72
N ALA A 31 52.70 65.20 -17.83
CA ALA A 31 51.56 64.31 -18.06
C ALA A 31 51.97 62.83 -18.10
N ILE A 32 53.09 62.51 -18.77
CA ILE A 32 53.65 61.14 -18.83
C ILE A 32 54.04 60.65 -17.43
N ARG A 33 54.68 61.49 -16.61
CA ARG A 33 55.04 61.16 -15.22
C ARG A 33 53.80 60.82 -14.39
N LEU A 34 52.73 61.61 -14.50
CA LEU A 34 51.45 61.37 -13.82
C LEU A 34 50.76 60.08 -14.30
N MET A 35 50.82 59.78 -15.60
CA MET A 35 50.33 58.50 -16.16
C MET A 35 51.18 57.29 -15.70
N SER A 36 52.46 57.51 -15.38
CA SER A 36 53.44 56.45 -15.10
C SER A 36 53.61 56.05 -13.62
N GLN A 37 53.09 56.82 -12.64
CA GLN A 37 53.38 56.62 -11.20
C GLN A 37 53.33 55.13 -10.77
N VAL A 38 54.36 54.73 -10.02
CA VAL A 38 55.25 53.58 -10.28
C VAL A 38 54.70 52.20 -9.85
N ARG A 39 55.17 51.15 -10.52
CA ARG A 39 55.11 49.72 -10.10
C ARG A 39 56.44 49.41 -9.39
N ASP A 40 56.40 48.87 -8.17
CA ASP A 40 57.54 48.23 -7.47
C ASP A 40 57.98 46.91 -8.14
N SER A 41 58.32 46.93 -9.43
CA SER A 41 58.90 45.75 -10.10
C SER A 41 59.65 46.15 -11.35
N CYS A 42 60.81 46.80 -11.13
CA CYS A 42 61.94 46.66 -12.04
C CYS A 42 63.18 46.57 -11.16
N GLN A 43 63.83 45.41 -11.11
CA GLN A 43 65.12 45.24 -10.45
C GLN A 43 66.19 45.92 -11.32
N LEU A 44 66.31 47.24 -11.18
CA LEU A 44 67.52 47.98 -11.53
C LEU A 44 68.14 48.43 -10.21
N ALA A 45 69.37 47.99 -10.00
CA ALA A 45 70.08 48.16 -8.75
C ALA A 45 70.35 49.65 -8.44
N ASN A 46 70.19 49.96 -7.15
CA ASN A 46 70.72 51.09 -6.38
C ASN A 46 69.85 52.31 -6.07
N SER A 47 69.80 52.52 -4.76
CA SER A 47 69.69 53.74 -3.95
C SER A 47 68.29 54.28 -3.62
N ASP A 48 67.98 54.04 -2.34
CA ASP A 48 67.15 54.82 -1.42
C ASP A 48 67.05 56.31 -1.75
N LEU A 49 65.80 56.80 -1.80
CA LEU A 49 65.30 58.06 -1.25
C LEU A 49 63.94 58.38 -1.91
N ILE A 50 62.85 58.31 -1.15
CA ILE A 50 61.74 59.30 -1.10
C ILE A 50 60.60 58.71 -0.22
N PRO A 51 60.01 59.47 0.72
CA PRO A 51 59.03 58.96 1.69
C PRO A 51 57.60 58.87 1.12
N SER A 52 56.92 57.80 1.53
CA SER A 52 55.48 57.58 1.64
C SER A 52 54.53 58.71 1.25
N ILE A 53 53.84 58.56 0.12
CA ILE A 53 52.58 59.25 -0.20
C ILE A 53 51.45 58.20 -0.27
N ASN A 54 50.34 58.53 0.39
CA ASN A 54 49.18 57.69 0.65
C ASN A 54 48.61 56.95 -0.58
N LYS A 55 48.39 55.64 -0.40
CA LYS A 55 47.61 54.76 -1.29
C LYS A 55 46.16 55.26 -1.43
N LEU A 56 45.86 55.96 -2.52
CA LEU A 56 44.52 55.93 -3.12
C LEU A 56 44.54 54.94 -4.30
N ASN A 57 43.53 54.08 -4.36
CA ASN A 57 43.22 53.17 -5.48
C ASN A 57 42.81 53.96 -6.74
N LEU A 58 43.72 54.74 -7.32
CA LEU A 58 43.58 55.17 -8.70
C LEU A 58 44.07 54.01 -9.59
N GLU A 59 43.16 53.36 -10.31
CA GLU A 59 43.55 52.65 -11.53
C GLU A 59 44.39 53.64 -12.37
N LYS A 60 45.66 53.29 -12.62
CA LYS A 60 46.64 54.17 -13.28
C LYS A 60 46.05 54.79 -14.55
N ALA A 61 46.07 56.12 -14.63
CA ALA A 61 45.42 56.87 -15.69
C ALA A 61 46.04 56.53 -17.06
N SER A 62 45.25 55.87 -17.91
CA SER A 62 45.64 55.52 -19.30
C SER A 62 45.29 56.60 -20.32
N CYS A 63 44.69 57.69 -19.85
CA CYS A 63 44.31 58.87 -20.61
C CYS A 63 44.29 60.08 -19.68
N VAL A 64 44.75 61.21 -20.21
CA VAL A 64 44.63 62.55 -19.65
C VAL A 64 43.60 63.31 -20.47
N LEU A 65 42.60 63.88 -19.79
CA LEU A 65 41.64 64.78 -20.40
C LEU A 65 42.19 66.20 -20.35
N VAL A 66 42.35 66.83 -21.51
CA VAL A 66 42.86 68.19 -21.61
C VAL A 66 41.69 69.15 -21.64
N VAL A 67 41.62 70.03 -20.65
CA VAL A 67 40.52 71.00 -20.51
C VAL A 67 41.02 72.44 -20.56
N ASP A 68 40.18 73.31 -21.09
CA ASP A 68 40.30 74.76 -21.00
C ASP A 68 38.97 75.34 -20.51
N ASN A 69 38.99 76.11 -19.41
CA ASN A 69 37.78 76.62 -18.74
C ASN A 69 36.67 75.56 -18.54
N GLN A 70 37.02 74.39 -18.00
CA GLN A 70 36.14 73.22 -17.78
C GLN A 70 35.59 72.53 -19.04
N LYS A 71 35.87 73.05 -20.23
CA LYS A 71 35.52 72.39 -21.50
C LYS A 71 36.62 71.45 -21.94
N LEU A 72 36.20 70.26 -22.36
CA LEU A 72 37.10 69.26 -22.93
C LEU A 72 37.54 69.70 -24.34
N ILE A 73 38.84 69.93 -24.52
CA ILE A 73 39.43 70.40 -25.79
C ILE A 73 40.29 69.34 -26.47
N GLY A 74 40.79 68.35 -25.72
CA GLY A 74 41.61 67.28 -26.27
C GLY A 74 41.79 66.12 -25.30
N THR A 75 42.36 65.02 -25.81
CA THR A 75 42.76 63.86 -25.01
C THR A 75 44.19 63.49 -25.30
N PHE A 76 44.95 63.17 -24.27
CA PHE A 76 46.32 62.69 -24.39
C PHE A 76 46.42 61.27 -23.81
N THR A 77 46.76 60.30 -24.65
CA THR A 77 46.67 58.87 -24.35
C THR A 77 48.02 58.16 -24.48
N GLU A 78 48.10 56.90 -24.02
CA GLU A 78 49.27 56.04 -24.23
C GLU A 78 49.68 55.99 -25.72
N ARG A 79 48.71 56.01 -26.64
CA ARG A 79 48.96 56.00 -28.09
C ARG A 79 49.58 57.30 -28.60
N ASP A 80 49.22 58.44 -28.04
CA ASP A 80 49.84 59.73 -28.40
C ASP A 80 51.31 59.75 -27.99
N ILE A 81 51.64 59.16 -26.84
CA ILE A 81 53.03 59.02 -26.36
C ILE A 81 53.84 58.08 -27.27
N VAL A 82 53.25 56.97 -27.72
CA VAL A 82 53.89 56.05 -28.69
C VAL A 82 54.10 56.74 -30.03
N ARG A 83 53.12 57.51 -30.53
CA ARG A 83 53.25 58.30 -31.76
C ARG A 83 54.37 59.34 -31.65
N CYS A 84 54.43 60.09 -30.54
CA CYS A 84 55.50 61.05 -30.30
C CYS A 84 56.87 60.35 -30.20
N THR A 85 56.89 59.13 -29.66
CA THR A 85 58.11 58.31 -29.60
C THR A 85 58.57 57.88 -30.97
N ALA A 86 57.65 57.42 -31.84
CA ALA A 86 57.92 57.04 -33.22
C ALA A 86 58.41 58.21 -34.09
N MET A 87 57.95 59.43 -33.78
CA MET A 87 58.33 60.69 -34.44
C MET A 87 59.59 61.33 -33.85
N GLU A 88 60.26 60.69 -32.88
CA GLU A 88 61.44 61.22 -32.18
C GLU A 88 61.24 62.62 -31.56
N MET A 89 60.00 62.95 -31.16
CA MET A 89 59.70 64.24 -30.56
C MET A 89 60.29 64.37 -29.15
N SER A 90 60.88 65.53 -28.84
CA SER A 90 61.34 65.85 -27.49
C SER A 90 60.16 66.22 -26.58
N LEU A 91 59.72 65.27 -25.77
CA LEU A 91 58.57 65.42 -24.87
C LEU A 91 58.83 66.34 -23.67
N GLU A 92 60.09 66.75 -23.46
CA GLU A 92 60.54 67.65 -22.39
C GLU A 92 60.21 69.13 -22.68
N GLN A 93 60.11 69.48 -23.96
CA GLN A 93 59.98 70.87 -24.43
C GLN A 93 58.61 71.19 -25.05
N VAL A 94 57.77 70.16 -25.21
CA VAL A 94 56.51 70.23 -25.94
C VAL A 94 55.33 70.24 -24.97
N THR A 95 54.34 71.10 -25.22
CA THR A 95 53.11 71.22 -24.42
C THR A 95 52.05 70.21 -24.84
N LEU A 96 51.08 69.89 -23.95
CA LEU A 96 49.97 68.99 -24.28
C LEU A 96 49.15 69.47 -25.49
N ALA A 97 49.02 70.78 -25.69
CA ALA A 97 48.33 71.37 -26.85
C ALA A 97 48.91 70.90 -28.20
N GLU A 98 50.22 70.64 -28.24
CA GLU A 98 50.95 70.29 -29.47
C GLU A 98 50.90 68.78 -29.78
N VAL A 99 50.62 67.94 -28.78
CA VAL A 99 50.70 66.47 -28.91
C VAL A 99 49.39 65.73 -28.65
N MET A 100 48.39 66.40 -28.06
CA MET A 100 47.08 65.79 -27.79
C MET A 100 46.32 65.49 -29.08
N SER A 101 45.42 64.52 -29.00
CA SER A 101 44.38 64.34 -30.01
C SER A 101 43.30 65.40 -29.82
N SER A 102 43.19 66.33 -30.76
CA SER A 102 42.16 67.38 -30.80
C SER A 102 40.79 66.80 -31.20
N ASN A 103 39.71 67.35 -30.63
CA ASN A 103 38.31 66.88 -30.84
C ASN A 103 38.03 65.45 -30.34
N PRO A 104 38.03 65.21 -29.02
CA PRO A 104 37.74 63.89 -28.49
C PRO A 104 36.27 63.51 -28.70
N VAL A 105 36.03 62.20 -28.89
CA VAL A 105 34.67 61.66 -29.00
C VAL A 105 33.99 61.77 -27.64
N THR A 106 32.82 62.40 -27.61
CA THR A 106 32.01 62.62 -26.40
C THR A 106 30.64 61.96 -26.52
N LEU A 107 30.08 61.49 -25.41
CA LEU A 107 28.70 61.05 -25.29
C LEU A 107 27.99 61.86 -24.21
N LYS A 108 26.78 62.35 -24.48
CA LYS A 108 25.99 63.07 -23.47
C LYS A 108 25.50 62.09 -22.39
N LYS A 109 25.50 62.50 -21.12
CA LYS A 109 24.95 61.67 -20.04
C LYS A 109 23.48 61.32 -20.29
N SER A 110 22.72 62.26 -20.84
CA SER A 110 21.33 62.06 -21.28
C SER A 110 21.17 61.06 -22.42
N GLU A 111 22.23 60.61 -23.09
CA GLU A 111 22.19 59.58 -24.13
C GLU A 111 22.73 58.23 -23.63
N PHE A 112 23.32 58.21 -22.43
CA PHE A 112 23.97 57.04 -21.84
C PHE A 112 22.98 56.08 -21.15
N HIS A 113 22.03 55.58 -21.92
CA HIS A 113 20.96 54.68 -21.43
C HIS A 113 21.26 53.19 -21.62
N ASN A 114 22.23 52.87 -22.49
CA ASN A 114 22.47 51.50 -22.90
C ASN A 114 23.97 51.27 -23.16
N ILE A 115 24.51 50.22 -22.54
CA ILE A 115 25.91 49.82 -22.67
C ILE A 115 26.32 49.53 -24.12
N PHE A 116 25.39 49.08 -24.96
CA PHE A 116 25.63 48.78 -26.37
C PHE A 116 25.91 50.04 -27.20
N VAL A 117 25.35 51.19 -26.82
CA VAL A 117 25.65 52.48 -27.48
C VAL A 117 27.13 52.81 -27.30
N VAL A 118 27.64 52.63 -26.08
CA VAL A 118 29.06 52.86 -25.78
C VAL A 118 29.97 51.84 -26.44
N LEU A 119 29.59 50.56 -26.45
CA LEU A 119 30.35 49.51 -27.16
C LEU A 119 30.44 49.79 -28.67
N ASN A 120 29.36 50.29 -29.26
CA ASN A 120 29.35 50.69 -30.68
C ASN A 120 30.27 51.89 -30.93
N LEU A 121 30.23 52.92 -30.08
CA LEU A 121 31.13 54.09 -30.19
C LEU A 121 32.61 53.70 -30.05
N PHE A 122 32.95 52.79 -29.13
CA PHE A 122 34.32 52.26 -29.02
C PHE A 122 34.76 51.56 -30.31
N ARG A 123 33.87 50.82 -30.97
CA ARG A 123 34.15 50.11 -32.23
C ARG A 123 34.25 51.07 -33.41
N GLN A 124 33.26 51.94 -33.60
CA GLN A 124 33.15 52.85 -34.74
C GLN A 124 34.34 53.80 -34.83
N TYR A 125 34.72 54.42 -33.70
CA TYR A 125 35.78 55.42 -33.67
C TYR A 125 37.15 54.83 -33.28
N LYS A 126 37.24 53.50 -33.04
CA LYS A 126 38.47 52.80 -32.61
C LYS A 126 39.18 53.47 -31.41
N ILE A 127 38.39 54.04 -30.52
CA ILE A 127 38.83 54.70 -29.29
C ILE A 127 38.85 53.73 -28.11
N ARG A 128 39.49 54.12 -27.00
CA ARG A 128 39.54 53.35 -25.74
C ARG A 128 39.09 54.14 -24.52
N HIS A 129 38.84 55.42 -24.72
CA HIS A 129 38.43 56.36 -23.69
C HIS A 129 37.30 57.17 -24.30
N LEU A 130 36.10 57.01 -23.76
CA LEU A 130 34.93 57.79 -24.17
C LEU A 130 34.62 58.81 -23.08
N SER A 131 34.67 60.09 -23.44
CA SER A 131 34.39 61.16 -22.48
C SER A 131 32.88 61.36 -22.37
N ILE A 132 32.37 61.47 -21.15
CA ILE A 132 30.96 61.73 -20.87
C ILE A 132 30.81 63.21 -20.51
N VAL A 133 29.90 63.89 -21.19
CA VAL A 133 29.60 65.31 -21.00
C VAL A 133 28.14 65.51 -20.61
N ASP A 134 27.81 66.64 -19.98
CA ASP A 134 26.42 67.02 -19.75
C ASP A 134 25.77 67.61 -21.02
N ASP A 135 24.53 68.05 -20.91
CA ASP A 135 23.79 68.65 -22.02
C ASP A 135 24.34 70.02 -22.44
N GLN A 136 25.13 70.68 -21.57
CA GLN A 136 25.83 71.95 -21.79
C GLN A 136 27.22 71.77 -22.41
N GLY A 137 27.75 70.54 -22.42
CA GLY A 137 29.07 70.18 -22.97
C GLY A 137 30.19 70.19 -21.95
N ASP A 138 29.88 70.31 -20.65
CA ASP A 138 30.86 70.26 -19.57
C ASP A 138 31.19 68.80 -19.22
N LEU A 139 32.45 68.56 -18.85
CA LEU A 139 32.97 67.20 -18.61
C LEU A 139 32.40 66.60 -17.31
N ILE A 140 31.71 65.46 -17.42
CA ILE A 140 31.19 64.69 -16.28
C ILE A 140 32.16 63.58 -15.86
N GLY A 141 32.78 62.89 -16.82
CA GLY A 141 33.64 61.75 -16.51
C GLY A 141 34.10 60.98 -17.72
N LEU A 142 34.64 59.78 -17.48
CA LEU A 142 35.24 58.94 -18.52
C LEU A 142 34.75 57.49 -18.41
N VAL A 143 34.36 56.90 -19.53
CA VAL A 143 34.09 55.46 -19.64
C VAL A 143 35.23 54.78 -20.38
N THR A 144 35.63 53.60 -19.92
CA THR A 144 36.67 52.79 -20.55
C THR A 144 36.19 51.34 -20.75
N PRO A 145 36.80 50.57 -21.66
CA PRO A 145 36.56 49.13 -21.77
C PRO A 145 36.71 48.38 -20.44
N THR A 146 37.57 48.87 -19.54
CA THR A 146 37.81 48.26 -18.22
C THR A 146 36.61 48.45 -17.30
N THR A 147 36.03 49.65 -17.24
CA THR A 147 34.86 49.93 -16.39
C THR A 147 33.60 49.29 -16.93
N LEU A 148 33.43 49.25 -18.26
CA LEU A 148 32.34 48.47 -18.89
C LEU A 148 32.42 46.99 -18.54
N ARG A 149 33.61 46.40 -18.60
CA ARG A 149 33.82 44.98 -18.31
C ARG A 149 33.53 44.61 -16.85
N GLN A 150 33.78 45.52 -15.90
CA GLN A 150 33.48 45.30 -14.48
C GLN A 150 31.96 45.25 -14.22
N LEU A 151 31.16 45.92 -15.06
CA LEU A 151 29.70 45.94 -14.93
C LEU A 151 29.01 44.74 -15.57
N ILE A 152 29.56 44.21 -16.65
CA ILE A 152 28.92 43.09 -17.35
C ILE A 152 29.30 41.79 -16.64
N GLN A 153 28.32 41.12 -16.03
CA GLN A 153 28.47 39.73 -15.55
C GLN A 153 28.39 38.76 -16.74
N VAL A 154 29.43 38.74 -17.59
CA VAL A 154 29.50 37.97 -18.85
C VAL A 154 29.81 36.48 -18.64
N ALA A 155 29.75 35.97 -17.41
CA ALA A 155 30.39 34.71 -17.06
C ALA A 155 29.89 33.52 -17.87
N ASP A 156 28.62 33.50 -18.26
CA ASP A 156 28.05 32.36 -19.01
C ASP A 156 28.23 32.48 -20.53
N PHE A 157 28.34 33.69 -21.08
CA PHE A 157 28.60 33.88 -22.52
C PHE A 157 30.06 33.64 -22.91
N LEU A 158 31.03 33.97 -22.03
CA LEU A 158 32.44 33.70 -22.31
C LEU A 158 32.81 32.21 -22.17
N LYS A 159 31.98 31.41 -21.48
CA LYS A 159 32.19 29.96 -21.32
C LYS A 159 31.85 29.16 -22.57
N ILE A 160 30.95 29.67 -23.42
CA ILE A 160 30.45 28.96 -24.61
C ILE A 160 31.27 29.23 -25.88
N ARG A 161 32.28 30.11 -25.81
CA ARG A 161 33.13 30.52 -26.94
C ARG A 161 34.59 30.12 -26.71
N CYS A 162 35.27 29.74 -27.78
CA CYS A 162 36.69 29.35 -27.75
C CYS A 162 37.61 30.51 -28.17
N VAL A 163 38.88 30.46 -27.76
CA VAL A 163 39.90 31.46 -28.08
C VAL A 163 40.13 31.58 -29.59
N GLU A 164 40.06 30.48 -30.33
CA GLU A 164 40.25 30.45 -31.78
C GLU A 164 39.20 31.23 -32.57
N GLU A 165 37.98 31.36 -32.03
CA GLU A 165 36.87 32.05 -32.69
C GLU A 165 37.05 33.59 -32.68
N VAL A 166 37.92 34.11 -31.81
CA VAL A 166 38.01 35.56 -31.50
C VAL A 166 39.44 36.11 -31.55
N MET A 167 40.46 35.24 -31.62
CA MET A 167 41.85 35.67 -31.72
C MET A 167 42.12 36.44 -33.02
N ALA A 168 42.98 37.45 -32.95
CA ALA A 168 43.51 38.11 -34.14
C ALA A 168 44.71 37.29 -34.66
N PRO A 169 44.65 36.75 -35.89
CA PRO A 169 45.75 35.93 -36.45
C PRO A 169 46.94 36.78 -36.92
N ASP A 170 46.69 38.02 -37.35
CA ASP A 170 47.72 38.94 -37.85
C ASP A 170 48.47 39.62 -36.69
N VAL A 171 49.45 38.92 -36.13
CA VAL A 171 50.26 39.42 -35.01
C VAL A 171 51.52 40.12 -35.52
N ILE A 172 51.69 41.40 -35.17
CA ILE A 172 52.90 42.17 -35.48
C ILE A 172 54.07 41.68 -34.63
N GLN A 173 55.18 41.35 -35.28
CA GLN A 173 56.35 40.72 -34.69
C GLN A 173 57.59 41.61 -34.82
N ALA A 174 58.54 41.49 -33.89
CA ALA A 174 59.84 42.14 -33.98
C ALA A 174 60.96 41.25 -33.42
N ALA A 175 62.18 41.45 -33.93
CA ALA A 175 63.36 40.75 -33.43
C ALA A 175 63.75 41.24 -32.02
N PRO A 176 64.43 40.42 -31.19
CA PRO A 176 64.86 40.83 -29.85
C PRO A 176 65.87 41.99 -29.84
N THR A 177 66.49 42.25 -31.00
CA THR A 177 67.45 43.33 -31.26
C THR A 177 66.80 44.64 -31.76
N ALA A 178 65.48 44.66 -31.98
CA ALA A 178 64.75 45.88 -32.35
C ALA A 178 64.85 46.92 -31.22
N SER A 179 64.99 48.20 -31.57
CA SER A 179 64.99 49.30 -30.59
C SER A 179 63.56 49.65 -30.12
N ILE A 180 63.42 50.36 -29.01
CA ILE A 180 62.11 50.88 -28.57
C ILE A 180 61.51 51.82 -29.62
N LEU A 181 62.34 52.59 -30.34
CA LEU A 181 61.91 53.42 -31.47
C LEU A 181 61.28 52.58 -32.58
N ASP A 182 61.95 51.49 -33.00
CA ASP A 182 61.44 50.58 -34.03
C ASP A 182 60.10 49.97 -33.59
N LEU A 183 59.98 49.58 -32.32
CA LEU A 183 58.72 49.05 -31.76
C LEU A 183 57.60 50.12 -31.74
N ALA A 184 57.93 51.37 -31.41
CA ALA A 184 56.98 52.47 -31.41
C ALA A 184 56.49 52.81 -32.83
N GLN A 185 57.40 52.75 -33.82
CA GLN A 185 57.06 52.91 -35.24
C GLN A 185 56.12 51.79 -35.70
N LEU A 186 56.46 50.52 -35.41
CA LEU A 186 55.59 49.37 -35.72
C LEU A 186 54.20 49.48 -35.08
N MET A 187 54.11 49.91 -33.81
CA MET A 187 52.83 50.12 -33.13
C MET A 187 52.00 51.24 -33.80
N THR A 188 52.66 52.31 -34.25
CA THR A 188 52.02 53.47 -34.88
C THR A 188 51.55 53.14 -36.30
N GLU A 189 52.42 52.55 -37.13
CA GLU A 189 52.15 52.18 -38.52
C GLU A 189 51.01 51.16 -38.63
N HIS A 190 51.04 50.12 -37.79
CA HIS A 190 50.03 49.05 -37.82
C HIS A 190 48.84 49.31 -36.89
N CYS A 191 48.81 50.44 -36.17
CA CYS A 191 47.76 50.79 -35.22
C CYS A 191 47.49 49.70 -34.15
N VAL A 192 48.54 48.98 -33.73
CA VAL A 192 48.47 47.90 -32.73
C VAL A 192 48.97 48.37 -31.36
N SER A 193 48.42 47.81 -30.29
CA SER A 193 48.82 48.19 -28.93
C SER A 193 49.94 47.38 -28.31
N CYS A 194 50.43 46.38 -29.01
CA CYS A 194 51.53 45.54 -28.58
C CYS A 194 52.21 44.88 -29.76
N VAL A 195 53.51 44.62 -29.61
CA VAL A 195 54.35 43.90 -30.56
C VAL A 195 54.91 42.68 -29.86
N VAL A 196 54.80 41.51 -30.49
CA VAL A 196 55.32 40.24 -29.95
C VAL A 196 56.76 40.06 -30.39
N ILE A 197 57.65 39.79 -29.43
CA ILE A 197 59.07 39.55 -29.68
C ILE A 197 59.27 38.05 -29.88
N THR A 198 59.88 37.66 -31.00
CA THR A 198 60.04 36.26 -31.41
C THR A 198 61.53 35.88 -31.61
N GLN A 199 61.86 34.59 -31.46
CA GLN A 199 63.23 34.05 -31.63
C GLN A 199 63.26 33.00 -32.76
N SER A 200 64.15 33.18 -33.76
CA SER A 200 64.40 32.36 -34.98
C SER A 200 63.23 32.21 -35.99
N ASP A 201 63.40 31.71 -37.22
CA ASP A 201 64.41 31.91 -38.30
C ASP A 201 63.72 31.81 -39.71
N THR A 202 62.39 31.70 -39.76
CA THR A 202 61.53 31.70 -40.96
C THR A 202 60.10 32.11 -40.57
N GLU A 203 59.35 32.78 -41.45
CA GLU A 203 57.99 33.33 -41.20
C GLU A 203 56.94 32.35 -40.64
N PHE A 204 57.16 31.04 -40.74
CA PHE A 204 56.18 30.00 -40.42
C PHE A 204 56.38 29.27 -39.07
N ASP A 205 57.47 29.55 -38.33
CA ASP A 205 57.78 28.86 -37.06
C ASP A 205 58.30 29.82 -35.98
N SER A 206 57.71 31.02 -35.93
CA SER A 206 58.09 32.07 -34.98
C SER A 206 57.70 31.69 -33.54
N GLN A 207 58.70 31.49 -32.67
CA GLN A 207 58.46 31.23 -31.26
C GLN A 207 58.40 32.55 -30.47
N PRO A 208 57.29 32.90 -29.81
CA PRO A 208 57.16 34.13 -29.04
C PRO A 208 57.90 34.02 -27.70
N ILE A 209 58.85 34.93 -27.46
CA ILE A 209 59.71 34.99 -26.26
C ILE A 209 59.39 36.17 -25.33
N GLY A 210 58.75 37.21 -25.84
CA GLY A 210 58.34 38.38 -25.06
C GLY A 210 57.28 39.22 -25.75
N ILE A 211 56.77 40.22 -25.05
CA ILE A 211 55.80 41.19 -25.60
C ILE A 211 56.15 42.58 -25.06
N VAL A 212 56.01 43.59 -25.91
CA VAL A 212 56.10 45.01 -25.54
C VAL A 212 54.77 45.66 -25.87
N THR A 213 54.21 46.43 -24.94
CA THR A 213 52.91 47.11 -25.05
C THR A 213 53.08 48.63 -25.08
N GLU A 214 52.05 49.37 -25.53
CA GLU A 214 52.04 50.86 -25.48
C GLU A 214 52.41 51.38 -24.09
N ARG A 215 51.94 50.69 -23.05
CA ARG A 215 52.22 51.04 -21.65
C ARG A 215 53.70 50.92 -21.30
N ASP A 216 54.38 49.92 -21.83
CA ASP A 216 55.81 49.71 -21.57
C ASP A 216 56.60 50.88 -22.17
N ILE A 217 56.23 51.34 -23.38
CA ILE A 217 56.81 52.54 -24.01
C ILE A 217 56.57 53.80 -23.16
N VAL A 218 55.37 53.98 -22.62
CA VAL A 218 55.08 55.09 -21.68
C VAL A 218 55.98 55.03 -20.45
N GLN A 219 56.19 53.83 -19.89
CA GLN A 219 57.07 53.64 -18.75
C GLN A 219 58.53 53.93 -19.09
N PHE A 220 59.02 53.54 -20.27
CA PHE A 220 60.39 53.83 -20.70
C PHE A 220 60.62 55.32 -20.90
N ARG A 221 59.65 56.03 -21.48
CA ARG A 221 59.69 57.49 -21.62
C ARG A 221 59.63 58.22 -20.28
N ALA A 222 58.85 57.71 -19.32
CA ALA A 222 58.81 58.26 -17.96
C ALA A 222 60.13 58.08 -17.20
N LEU A 223 60.90 57.04 -17.52
CA LEU A 223 62.22 56.74 -16.96
C LEU A 223 63.36 57.44 -17.72
N GLU A 224 63.05 58.34 -18.66
CA GLU A 224 64.02 59.12 -19.46
C GLU A 224 65.03 58.24 -20.22
N LEU A 225 64.58 57.05 -20.60
CA LEU A 225 65.39 56.10 -21.36
C LEU A 225 65.48 56.51 -22.83
N ASP A 226 66.68 56.39 -23.43
CA ASP A 226 66.90 56.63 -24.86
C ASP A 226 66.23 55.52 -25.69
N PRO A 227 65.17 55.82 -26.46
CA PRO A 227 64.43 54.83 -27.25
C PRO A 227 65.24 54.22 -28.40
N VAL A 228 66.33 54.87 -28.82
CA VAL A 228 67.18 54.42 -29.93
C VAL A 228 68.17 53.36 -29.47
N GLN A 229 68.71 53.50 -28.26
CA GLN A 229 69.75 52.61 -27.75
C GLN A 229 69.21 51.34 -27.10
N ILE A 230 68.05 51.40 -26.45
CA ILE A 230 67.51 50.26 -25.70
C ILE A 230 66.83 49.27 -26.63
N LYS A 231 67.20 48.00 -26.47
CA LYS A 231 66.69 46.90 -27.28
C LYS A 231 65.53 46.16 -26.62
N ALA A 232 64.65 45.60 -27.44
CA ALA A 232 63.43 44.90 -27.03
C ALA A 232 63.68 43.82 -25.97
N HIS A 233 64.73 43.00 -26.10
CA HIS A 233 65.02 41.93 -25.13
C HIS A 233 65.33 42.42 -23.72
N VAL A 234 65.78 43.66 -23.55
CA VAL A 234 66.08 44.26 -22.23
C VAL A 234 64.79 44.64 -21.50
N VAL A 235 63.74 44.94 -22.26
CA VAL A 235 62.56 45.63 -21.74
C VAL A 235 61.24 44.90 -21.98
N MET A 236 61.25 43.80 -22.74
CA MET A 236 60.08 42.97 -22.99
C MET A 236 59.58 42.27 -21.72
N SER A 237 58.27 42.09 -21.63
CA SER A 237 57.67 41.25 -20.59
C SER A 237 57.94 39.76 -20.86
N SER A 238 58.64 39.08 -19.96
CA SER A 238 58.94 37.64 -20.00
C SER A 238 58.94 37.04 -18.58
N PRO A 239 58.45 35.80 -18.34
CA PRO A 239 57.92 34.84 -19.33
C PRO A 239 56.53 35.20 -19.85
N LEU A 240 56.24 34.82 -21.10
CA LEU A 240 54.92 34.98 -21.72
C LEU A 240 53.91 33.97 -21.18
N PHE A 241 52.66 34.43 -21.05
CA PHE A 241 51.53 33.57 -20.70
C PHE A 241 50.77 33.19 -21.96
N TYR A 242 50.72 31.88 -22.23
CA TYR A 242 50.09 31.35 -23.43
C TYR A 242 48.63 30.92 -23.22
N LEU A 243 47.87 31.01 -24.30
CA LEU A 243 46.56 30.39 -24.48
C LEU A 243 46.63 29.34 -25.59
N ARG A 244 45.80 28.30 -25.46
CA ARG A 244 45.55 27.34 -26.54
C ARG A 244 44.27 27.73 -27.31
N PRO A 245 44.18 27.44 -28.61
CA PRO A 245 43.02 27.79 -29.44
C PRO A 245 41.68 27.26 -28.88
N GLN A 246 41.67 26.07 -28.28
CA GLN A 246 40.48 25.40 -27.75
C GLN A 246 40.09 25.83 -26.33
N GLN A 247 40.87 26.71 -25.69
CA GLN A 247 40.51 27.21 -24.36
C GLN A 247 39.30 28.14 -24.45
N SER A 248 38.48 28.17 -23.41
CA SER A 248 37.34 29.09 -23.36
C SER A 248 37.79 30.54 -23.24
N LEU A 249 37.00 31.46 -23.80
CA LEU A 249 37.22 32.90 -23.60
C LEU A 249 37.06 33.31 -22.14
N TRP A 250 36.30 32.55 -21.34
CA TRP A 250 36.21 32.72 -19.90
C TRP A 250 37.56 32.47 -19.21
N GLU A 251 38.27 31.41 -19.58
CA GLU A 251 39.63 31.15 -19.07
C GLU A 251 40.61 32.25 -19.49
N ALA A 252 40.55 32.70 -20.75
CA ALA A 252 41.35 33.81 -21.24
C ALA A 252 41.08 35.09 -20.43
N HIS A 253 39.80 35.40 -20.19
CA HIS A 253 39.36 36.54 -19.41
C HIS A 253 39.83 36.46 -17.94
N GLN A 254 39.68 35.31 -17.29
CA GLN A 254 40.16 35.10 -15.92
C GLN A 254 41.68 35.25 -15.82
N LYS A 255 42.44 34.71 -16.79
CA LYS A 255 43.89 34.87 -16.87
C LYS A 255 44.28 36.35 -17.04
N MET A 256 43.62 37.10 -17.93
CA MET A 256 43.87 38.54 -18.10
C MET A 256 43.61 39.33 -16.81
N GLN A 257 42.53 39.04 -16.09
CA GLN A 257 42.23 39.68 -14.81
C GLN A 257 43.28 39.37 -13.74
N LYS A 258 43.60 38.09 -13.56
CA LYS A 258 44.54 37.61 -12.55
C LYS A 258 45.94 38.19 -12.77
N LEU A 259 46.39 38.20 -14.02
CA LEU A 259 47.72 38.67 -14.42
C LEU A 259 47.78 40.19 -14.62
N ARG A 260 46.64 40.89 -14.58
CA ARG A 260 46.51 42.32 -14.87
C ARG A 260 47.15 42.73 -16.20
N VAL A 261 47.00 41.87 -17.21
CA VAL A 261 47.47 42.09 -18.59
C VAL A 261 46.31 42.39 -19.53
N ARG A 262 46.59 43.13 -20.60
CA ARG A 262 45.58 43.54 -21.60
C ARG A 262 45.56 42.67 -22.86
N SER A 263 46.58 41.82 -23.03
CA SER A 263 46.71 40.89 -24.15
C SER A 263 47.33 39.58 -23.68
N LEU A 264 46.97 38.48 -24.36
CA LEU A 264 47.52 37.15 -24.16
C LEU A 264 47.86 36.54 -25.53
N VAL A 265 49.02 35.89 -25.61
CA VAL A 265 49.52 35.28 -26.84
C VAL A 265 48.92 33.88 -26.99
N VAL A 266 48.41 33.55 -28.17
CA VAL A 266 47.86 32.23 -28.50
C VAL A 266 48.92 31.44 -29.25
N VAL A 267 49.19 30.21 -28.80
CA VAL A 267 50.21 29.34 -29.39
C VAL A 267 49.67 27.95 -29.72
N GLY A 268 50.16 27.42 -30.84
CA GLY A 268 49.84 26.07 -31.31
C GLY A 268 50.62 25.01 -30.55
N ASP A 269 50.36 23.74 -30.82
CA ASP A 269 50.90 22.61 -30.04
C ASP A 269 52.44 22.55 -29.99
N ARG A 270 53.15 23.15 -30.96
CA ARG A 270 54.61 23.27 -30.97
C ARG A 270 55.13 24.61 -30.42
N ASN A 271 54.27 25.36 -29.72
CA ASN A 271 54.51 26.72 -29.22
C ASN A 271 54.75 27.77 -30.32
N GLN A 272 54.36 27.49 -31.57
CA GLN A 272 54.36 28.50 -32.61
C GLN A 272 53.29 29.57 -32.35
N LEU A 273 53.58 30.82 -32.68
CA LEU A 273 52.64 31.94 -32.59
C LEU A 273 51.46 31.72 -33.55
N LEU A 274 50.23 31.66 -33.02
CA LEU A 274 49.01 31.53 -33.83
C LEU A 274 48.12 32.77 -33.84
N GLY A 275 48.20 33.58 -32.79
CA GLY A 275 47.35 34.77 -32.67
C GLY A 275 47.52 35.49 -31.35
N ILE A 276 46.73 36.54 -31.16
CA ILE A 276 46.66 37.30 -29.92
C ILE A 276 45.21 37.58 -29.54
N VAL A 277 44.89 37.45 -28.26
CA VAL A 277 43.59 37.87 -27.71
C VAL A 277 43.82 39.13 -26.89
N THR A 278 43.03 40.17 -27.15
CA THR A 278 43.06 41.42 -26.39
C THR A 278 41.78 41.61 -25.57
N GLN A 279 41.82 42.48 -24.56
CA GLN A 279 40.60 42.86 -23.82
C GLN A 279 39.50 43.41 -24.72
N THR A 280 39.88 44.09 -25.81
CA THR A 280 38.94 44.62 -26.80
C THR A 280 38.31 43.50 -27.63
N SER A 281 39.10 42.49 -28.04
CA SER A 281 38.60 41.30 -28.74
C SER A 281 37.54 40.56 -27.91
N VAL A 282 37.76 40.42 -26.59
CA VAL A 282 36.81 39.79 -25.66
C VAL A 282 35.52 40.60 -25.47
N LEU A 283 35.59 41.94 -25.54
CA LEU A 283 34.39 42.79 -25.40
C LEU A 283 33.55 42.84 -26.67
N TYR A 284 34.16 42.67 -27.84
CA TYR A 284 33.45 42.67 -29.12
C TYR A 284 32.64 41.40 -29.38
N THR A 285 32.79 40.34 -28.58
CA THR A 285 31.93 39.14 -28.63
C THR A 285 30.53 39.38 -28.08
N LEU A 286 30.23 40.57 -27.56
CA LEU A 286 28.94 40.95 -26.99
C LEU A 286 28.08 41.73 -27.98
N ASP A 287 28.19 41.40 -29.27
CA ASP A 287 27.44 42.06 -30.33
C ASP A 287 25.93 41.78 -30.18
N PRO A 288 25.06 42.82 -30.12
CA PRO A 288 23.61 42.65 -30.13
C PRO A 288 23.08 41.80 -31.29
N LEU A 289 23.73 41.85 -32.46
CA LEU A 289 23.34 41.05 -33.64
C LEU A 289 23.64 39.56 -33.45
N GLU A 290 24.82 39.21 -32.94
CA GLU A 290 25.18 37.82 -32.65
C GLU A 290 24.35 37.25 -31.49
N LEU A 291 24.04 38.06 -30.48
CA LEU A 291 23.16 37.67 -29.39
C LEU A 291 21.74 37.37 -29.87
N TYR A 292 21.23 38.14 -30.85
CA TYR A 292 19.92 37.90 -31.46
C TYR A 292 19.88 36.58 -32.25
N GLU A 293 20.95 36.23 -32.96
CA GLU A 293 21.06 34.95 -33.68
C GLU A 293 21.06 33.75 -32.72
N ILE A 294 21.80 33.83 -31.61
CA ILE A 294 21.82 32.79 -30.58
C ILE A 294 20.44 32.61 -29.95
N VAL A 295 19.74 33.71 -29.64
CA VAL A 295 18.39 33.65 -29.07
C VAL A 295 17.41 33.00 -30.04
N ASN A 296 17.47 33.33 -31.34
CA ASN A 296 16.63 32.68 -32.36
C ASN A 296 16.94 31.18 -32.49
N PHE A 297 18.22 30.80 -32.48
CA PHE A 297 18.61 29.39 -32.50
C PHE A 297 18.09 28.63 -31.27
N LEU A 298 18.23 29.21 -30.07
CA LEU A 298 17.70 28.62 -28.84
C LEU A 298 16.17 28.52 -28.86
N GLN A 299 15.47 29.52 -29.39
CA GLN A 299 14.01 29.47 -29.54
C GLN A 299 13.56 28.36 -30.49
N GLN A 300 14.24 28.19 -31.64
CA GLN A 300 13.98 27.08 -32.55
C GLN A 300 14.26 25.73 -31.88
N LYS A 301 15.33 25.62 -31.09
CA LYS A 301 15.66 24.38 -30.38
C LYS A 301 14.66 24.04 -29.28
N VAL A 302 14.19 25.04 -28.53
CA VAL A 302 13.12 24.87 -27.54
C VAL A 302 11.83 24.43 -28.22
N PHE A 303 11.45 25.05 -29.33
CA PHE A 303 10.27 24.67 -30.09
C PHE A 303 10.37 23.23 -30.62
N GLN A 304 11.54 22.83 -31.11
CA GLN A 304 11.80 21.46 -31.55
C GLN A 304 11.65 20.46 -30.38
N LEU A 305 12.28 20.73 -29.24
CA LEU A 305 12.21 19.86 -28.06
C LEU A 305 10.79 19.78 -27.46
N GLU A 306 10.03 20.88 -27.50
CA GLU A 306 8.63 20.89 -27.10
C GLU A 306 7.78 20.01 -28.01
N SER A 307 8.01 20.05 -29.33
CA SER A 307 7.35 19.16 -30.29
C SER A 307 7.70 17.69 -30.04
N GLU A 308 9.00 17.36 -29.93
CA GLU A 308 9.45 15.99 -29.65
C GLU A 308 8.87 15.45 -28.33
N LYS A 309 8.77 16.29 -27.31
CA LYS A 309 8.15 15.92 -26.03
C LYS A 309 6.65 15.67 -26.16
N ILE A 310 5.93 16.47 -26.94
CA ILE A 310 4.49 16.26 -27.20
C ILE A 310 4.28 14.91 -27.90
N ASP A 311 5.12 14.59 -28.88
CA ASP A 311 5.04 13.33 -29.62
C ASP A 311 5.30 12.11 -28.70
N ILE A 312 6.33 12.18 -27.84
CA ILE A 312 6.63 11.13 -26.85
C ILE A 312 5.46 10.97 -25.87
N LEU A 313 4.90 12.08 -25.34
CA LEU A 313 3.77 12.02 -24.42
C LEU A 313 2.52 11.44 -25.09
N HIS A 314 2.28 11.77 -26.37
CA HIS A 314 1.17 11.20 -27.13
C HIS A 314 1.35 9.69 -27.33
N GLN A 315 2.57 9.23 -27.64
CA GLN A 315 2.87 7.81 -27.80
C GLN A 315 2.71 7.05 -26.48
N GLN A 316 3.20 7.62 -25.36
CA GLN A 316 3.02 7.03 -24.03
C GLN A 316 1.56 6.96 -23.61
N ASN A 317 0.76 8.01 -23.87
CA ASN A 317 -0.67 7.98 -23.60
C ASN A 317 -1.38 6.89 -24.40
N LEU A 318 -1.07 6.74 -25.69
CA LEU A 318 -1.65 5.69 -26.52
C LEU A 318 -1.30 4.28 -26.00
N GLU A 319 -0.06 4.08 -25.57
CA GLU A 319 0.39 2.81 -24.97
C GLU A 319 -0.30 2.53 -23.62
N LEU A 320 -0.47 3.56 -22.79
CA LEU A 320 -1.19 3.48 -21.51
C LEU A 320 -2.67 3.16 -21.71
N GLU A 321 -3.34 3.84 -22.65
CA GLU A 321 -4.73 3.56 -23.00
C GLU A 321 -4.91 2.12 -23.48
N THR A 322 -4.00 1.62 -24.32
CA THR A 322 -3.99 0.21 -24.77
C THR A 322 -3.85 -0.74 -23.58
N LYS A 323 -2.88 -0.49 -22.67
CA LYS A 323 -2.68 -1.32 -21.47
C LYS A 323 -3.87 -1.28 -20.50
N VAL A 324 -4.51 -0.12 -20.35
CA VAL A 324 -5.72 0.03 -19.51
C VAL A 324 -6.87 -0.73 -20.13
N GLN A 325 -7.06 -0.65 -21.45
CA GLN A 325 -8.09 -1.38 -22.15
C GLN A 325 -7.89 -2.89 -22.02
N GLU A 326 -6.67 -3.40 -22.26
CA GLU A 326 -6.33 -4.82 -22.08
C GLU A 326 -6.60 -5.31 -20.65
N ARG A 327 -6.17 -4.55 -19.64
CA ARG A 327 -6.43 -4.88 -18.23
C ARG A 327 -7.93 -4.89 -17.91
N THR A 328 -8.68 -3.93 -18.44
CA THR A 328 -10.12 -3.82 -18.21
C THR A 328 -10.85 -5.02 -18.83
N THR A 329 -10.51 -5.39 -20.07
CA THR A 329 -11.07 -6.58 -20.72
C THR A 329 -10.80 -7.86 -19.93
N ARG A 330 -9.57 -8.06 -19.42
CA ARG A 330 -9.23 -9.21 -18.57
C ARG A 330 -10.03 -9.25 -17.27
N LEU A 331 -10.17 -8.10 -16.59
CA LEU A 331 -10.95 -8.03 -15.34
C LEU A 331 -12.43 -8.30 -15.56
N ILE A 332 -13.01 -7.82 -16.66
CA ILE A 332 -14.41 -8.11 -17.02
C ILE A 332 -14.59 -9.60 -17.31
N ALA A 333 -13.69 -10.22 -18.07
CA ALA A 333 -13.74 -11.66 -18.36
C ALA A 333 -13.66 -12.50 -17.08
N GLN A 334 -12.76 -12.12 -16.16
CA GLN A 334 -12.61 -12.77 -14.86
C GLN A 334 -13.86 -12.61 -13.98
N ALA A 335 -14.40 -11.40 -13.88
CA ALA A 335 -15.62 -11.13 -13.11
C ALA A 335 -16.84 -11.91 -13.67
N ASN A 336 -16.95 -12.07 -14.99
CA ASN A 336 -18.00 -12.87 -15.61
C ASN A 336 -17.83 -14.36 -15.31
N SER A 337 -16.60 -14.89 -15.36
CA SER A 337 -16.29 -16.27 -14.97
C SER A 337 -16.67 -16.53 -13.51
N ASP A 338 -16.26 -15.65 -12.59
CA ASP A 338 -16.53 -15.78 -11.15
C ASP A 338 -18.05 -15.72 -10.86
N ARG A 339 -18.77 -14.81 -11.54
CA ARG A 339 -20.23 -14.73 -11.44
C ARG A 339 -20.90 -16.02 -11.90
N LEU A 340 -20.47 -16.58 -13.03
CA LEU A 340 -21.08 -17.80 -13.57
C LEU A 340 -20.82 -19.02 -12.69
N LEU A 341 -19.60 -19.15 -12.16
CA LEU A 341 -19.26 -20.16 -11.15
C LEU A 341 -20.12 -20.03 -9.90
N ALA A 342 -20.38 -18.80 -9.43
CA ALA A 342 -21.25 -18.56 -8.28
C ALA A 342 -22.71 -18.95 -8.55
N VAL A 343 -23.24 -18.63 -9.74
CA VAL A 343 -24.62 -19.00 -10.14
C VAL A 343 -24.76 -20.52 -10.23
N LEU A 344 -23.81 -21.21 -10.87
CA LEU A 344 -23.82 -22.67 -10.98
C LEU A 344 -23.67 -23.32 -9.61
N SER A 345 -22.78 -22.81 -8.75
CA SER A 345 -22.65 -23.27 -7.36
C SER A 345 -23.95 -23.09 -6.56
N GLN A 346 -24.70 -22.00 -6.80
CA GLN A 346 -25.99 -21.79 -6.15
C GLN A 346 -27.07 -22.75 -6.67
N ARG A 347 -27.14 -22.98 -7.99
CA ARG A 347 -28.09 -23.94 -8.58
C ARG A 347 -27.80 -25.38 -8.15
N ILE A 348 -26.53 -25.77 -8.06
CA ILE A 348 -26.09 -27.07 -7.53
C ILE A 348 -26.60 -27.28 -6.10
N ARG A 349 -26.64 -26.22 -5.26
CA ARG A 349 -27.22 -26.31 -3.90
C ARG A 349 -28.75 -26.40 -3.88
N GLN A 350 -29.43 -26.03 -4.96
CA GLN A 350 -30.90 -25.95 -5.01
C GLN A 350 -31.54 -27.19 -5.62
N TYR A 351 -30.83 -27.93 -6.48
CA TYR A 351 -31.32 -29.12 -7.15
C TYR A 351 -30.49 -30.33 -6.76
N PHE A 352 -31.15 -31.47 -6.50
CA PHE A 352 -30.49 -32.76 -6.22
C PHE A 352 -30.63 -33.74 -7.39
N ASP A 353 -31.04 -33.22 -8.56
CA ASP A 353 -31.24 -34.00 -9.78
C ASP A 353 -30.08 -33.75 -10.75
N ILE A 354 -29.36 -34.83 -11.07
CA ILE A 354 -28.18 -34.79 -11.93
C ILE A 354 -28.52 -34.33 -13.35
N GLU A 355 -29.66 -34.72 -13.92
CA GLU A 355 -30.04 -34.35 -15.29
C GLU A 355 -30.27 -32.85 -15.39
N VAL A 356 -30.96 -32.27 -14.39
CA VAL A 356 -31.23 -30.83 -14.33
C VAL A 356 -29.93 -30.03 -14.21
N ILE A 357 -28.98 -30.48 -13.38
CA ILE A 357 -27.69 -29.82 -13.19
C ILE A 357 -26.87 -29.85 -14.48
N LEU A 358 -26.77 -31.01 -15.13
CA LEU A 358 -25.98 -31.18 -16.34
C LEU A 358 -26.59 -30.42 -17.53
N GLN A 359 -27.92 -30.46 -17.69
CA GLN A 359 -28.60 -29.70 -18.74
C GLN A 359 -28.48 -28.18 -18.55
N THR A 360 -28.50 -27.73 -17.30
CA THR A 360 -28.24 -26.33 -16.95
C THR A 360 -26.79 -25.96 -17.29
N ALA A 361 -25.82 -26.81 -16.93
CA ALA A 361 -24.41 -26.56 -17.18
C ALA A 361 -24.11 -26.38 -18.67
N VAL A 362 -24.60 -27.28 -19.54
CA VAL A 362 -24.37 -27.17 -20.99
C VAL A 362 -24.98 -25.89 -21.58
N SER A 363 -26.11 -25.42 -21.05
CA SER A 363 -26.74 -24.16 -21.49
C SER A 363 -25.89 -22.95 -21.11
N GLU A 364 -25.42 -22.89 -19.87
CA GLU A 364 -24.59 -21.79 -19.35
C GLU A 364 -23.21 -21.76 -20.02
N ILE A 365 -22.59 -22.92 -20.24
CA ILE A 365 -21.32 -23.05 -20.96
C ILE A 365 -21.45 -22.51 -22.38
N LYS A 366 -22.52 -22.87 -23.09
CA LYS A 366 -22.74 -22.36 -24.44
C LYS A 366 -22.93 -20.84 -24.45
N GLN A 367 -23.68 -20.30 -23.49
CA GLN A 367 -23.90 -18.86 -23.41
C GLN A 367 -22.60 -18.08 -23.19
N TYR A 368 -21.66 -18.65 -22.43
CA TYR A 368 -20.36 -18.04 -22.16
C TYR A 368 -19.35 -18.21 -23.32
N LEU A 369 -19.20 -19.44 -23.83
CA LEU A 369 -18.22 -19.77 -24.88
C LEU A 369 -18.71 -19.43 -26.29
N HIS A 370 -20.00 -19.15 -26.48
CA HIS A 370 -20.60 -18.90 -27.80
C HIS A 370 -20.27 -19.99 -28.84
N THR A 371 -20.31 -21.26 -28.43
CA THR A 371 -20.02 -22.43 -29.27
C THR A 371 -21.27 -22.97 -29.96
N ASP A 372 -21.06 -23.80 -31.00
CA ASP A 372 -22.14 -24.41 -31.78
C ASP A 372 -22.80 -25.56 -31.03
N ARG A 373 -22.02 -26.32 -30.25
CA ARG A 373 -22.51 -27.45 -29.44
C ARG A 373 -21.70 -27.57 -28.14
N VAL A 374 -22.37 -27.93 -27.06
CA VAL A 374 -21.73 -28.36 -25.81
C VAL A 374 -22.37 -29.67 -25.38
N ILE A 375 -21.53 -30.67 -25.08
CA ILE A 375 -21.97 -31.98 -24.62
C ILE A 375 -21.28 -32.37 -23.31
N ILE A 376 -21.98 -33.19 -22.53
CA ILE A 376 -21.39 -33.94 -21.43
C ILE A 376 -21.47 -35.42 -21.79
N TYR A 377 -20.29 -36.02 -21.83
CA TYR A 377 -20.04 -37.41 -22.18
C TYR A 377 -19.71 -38.18 -20.90
N GLN A 378 -20.50 -39.22 -20.58
CA GLN A 378 -20.29 -40.06 -19.41
C GLN A 378 -19.69 -41.39 -19.82
N PHE A 379 -18.67 -41.86 -19.11
CA PHE A 379 -18.08 -43.17 -19.34
C PHE A 379 -18.95 -44.29 -18.74
N GLU A 380 -19.12 -45.37 -19.49
CA GLU A 380 -19.72 -46.64 -19.06
C GLU A 380 -18.60 -47.65 -18.70
N ALA A 381 -18.97 -48.82 -18.15
CA ALA A 381 -18.03 -49.79 -17.59
C ALA A 381 -17.00 -50.35 -18.60
N GLU A 382 -17.30 -50.33 -19.91
CA GLU A 382 -16.42 -50.81 -20.98
C GLU A 382 -15.55 -49.69 -21.61
N TRP A 383 -15.52 -48.50 -21.00
CA TRP A 383 -14.93 -47.27 -21.56
C TRP A 383 -15.55 -46.79 -22.88
N SER A 384 -16.67 -47.38 -23.30
CA SER A 384 -17.67 -46.67 -24.11
C SER A 384 -18.21 -45.48 -23.32
N GLY A 385 -18.84 -44.54 -24.00
CA GLY A 385 -19.50 -43.47 -23.27
C GLY A 385 -20.64 -42.87 -24.05
N ARG A 386 -21.55 -42.30 -23.27
CA ARG A 386 -22.86 -41.85 -23.69
C ARG A 386 -22.96 -40.35 -23.48
N ILE A 387 -23.58 -39.67 -24.43
CA ILE A 387 -23.89 -38.25 -24.27
C ILE A 387 -25.18 -38.13 -23.46
N ILE A 388 -25.06 -37.55 -22.27
CA ILE A 388 -26.15 -37.48 -21.28
C ILE A 388 -26.72 -36.07 -21.12
N ALA A 389 -26.01 -35.04 -21.56
CA ALA A 389 -26.52 -33.69 -21.63
C ALA A 389 -25.97 -33.00 -22.87
N GLU A 390 -26.79 -32.17 -23.50
CA GLU A 390 -26.43 -31.50 -24.75
C GLU A 390 -27.12 -30.13 -24.85
N PHE A 391 -26.37 -29.16 -25.36
CA PHE A 391 -26.92 -27.92 -25.89
C PHE A 391 -26.51 -27.75 -27.36
N LEU A 392 -27.48 -27.37 -28.20
CA LEU A 392 -27.33 -27.22 -29.64
C LEU A 392 -27.65 -25.80 -30.11
N ALA A 393 -26.79 -25.23 -30.94
CA ALA A 393 -27.13 -24.08 -31.77
C ALA A 393 -28.07 -24.48 -32.92
N PRO A 394 -28.80 -23.53 -33.54
CA PRO A 394 -29.66 -23.82 -34.69
C PRO A 394 -28.89 -24.50 -35.83
N ASN A 395 -29.54 -25.46 -36.51
CA ASN A 395 -29.00 -26.23 -37.66
C ASN A 395 -27.86 -27.23 -37.36
N GLN A 396 -27.69 -27.65 -36.10
CA GLN A 396 -26.75 -28.71 -35.71
C GLN A 396 -27.48 -30.05 -35.49
N ILE A 397 -26.83 -31.17 -35.79
CA ILE A 397 -27.35 -32.51 -35.49
C ILE A 397 -27.23 -32.78 -33.98
N SER A 398 -28.28 -33.32 -33.36
CA SER A 398 -28.25 -33.73 -31.95
C SER A 398 -27.46 -35.03 -31.79
N LEU A 399 -26.63 -35.07 -30.75
CA LEU A 399 -25.89 -36.25 -30.33
C LEU A 399 -26.38 -36.81 -28.99
N LEU A 400 -27.40 -36.20 -28.37
CA LEU A 400 -27.94 -36.64 -27.10
C LEU A 400 -28.40 -38.11 -27.17
N GLY A 401 -27.91 -38.94 -26.24
CA GLY A 401 -28.23 -40.37 -26.16
C GLY A 401 -27.33 -41.28 -27.01
N ASP A 402 -26.53 -40.74 -27.93
CA ASP A 402 -25.57 -41.52 -28.71
C ASP A 402 -24.53 -42.17 -27.79
N VAL A 403 -24.24 -43.45 -28.03
CA VAL A 403 -23.10 -44.15 -27.45
C VAL A 403 -21.95 -44.07 -28.44
N ILE A 404 -20.92 -43.33 -28.09
CA ILE A 404 -19.74 -43.16 -28.93
C ILE A 404 -18.69 -44.17 -28.46
N HIS A 405 -18.43 -45.14 -29.34
CA HIS A 405 -17.27 -46.01 -29.25
C HIS A 405 -16.21 -45.45 -30.20
N ASP A 406 -15.15 -44.84 -29.65
CA ASP A 406 -14.02 -44.44 -30.45
C ASP A 406 -13.06 -45.65 -30.61
N PRO A 407 -12.91 -46.21 -31.82
CA PRO A 407 -12.07 -47.41 -32.03
C PRO A 407 -10.57 -47.15 -31.82
N CYS A 408 -10.16 -45.89 -31.59
CA CYS A 408 -8.79 -45.47 -31.32
C CYS A 408 -8.56 -45.05 -29.85
N PHE A 409 -9.47 -45.42 -28.93
CA PHE A 409 -9.70 -44.72 -27.65
C PHE A 409 -9.21 -45.38 -26.36
N ALA A 410 -8.98 -46.70 -26.29
CA ALA A 410 -8.59 -47.38 -25.05
C ALA A 410 -7.28 -48.16 -25.24
N PRO A 411 -6.15 -47.85 -24.55
CA PRO A 411 -6.02 -47.45 -23.13
C PRO A 411 -5.08 -46.25 -22.82
N THR A 412 -4.56 -45.51 -23.82
CA THR A 412 -3.44 -44.58 -23.61
C THR A 412 -3.80 -43.18 -23.08
N TRP A 413 -5.08 -42.80 -23.02
CA TRP A 413 -5.52 -41.43 -22.69
C TRP A 413 -6.37 -41.30 -21.42
N VAL A 414 -6.92 -42.41 -20.91
CA VAL A 414 -7.70 -42.44 -19.66
C VAL A 414 -6.86 -41.89 -18.51
N GLU A 415 -5.63 -42.38 -18.36
CA GLU A 415 -4.71 -41.91 -17.32
C GLU A 415 -4.38 -40.41 -17.46
N PRO A 416 -4.00 -39.88 -18.65
CA PRO A 416 -3.86 -38.44 -18.83
C PRO A 416 -5.09 -37.60 -18.44
N TYR A 417 -6.30 -37.99 -18.86
CA TYR A 417 -7.53 -37.25 -18.50
C TYR A 417 -7.91 -37.41 -17.02
N THR A 418 -7.64 -38.58 -16.42
CA THR A 418 -7.77 -38.79 -14.97
C THR A 418 -6.83 -37.87 -14.20
N ASN A 419 -5.63 -37.60 -14.74
CA ASN A 419 -4.67 -36.64 -14.22
C ASN A 419 -4.96 -35.17 -14.59
N GLY A 420 -6.16 -34.87 -15.09
CA GLY A 420 -6.61 -33.49 -15.35
C GLY A 420 -6.18 -32.90 -16.70
N ARG A 421 -5.77 -33.72 -17.68
CA ARG A 421 -5.42 -33.25 -19.03
C ARG A 421 -6.60 -32.50 -19.66
N VAL A 422 -6.33 -31.32 -20.20
CA VAL A 422 -7.25 -30.59 -21.07
C VAL A 422 -6.74 -30.65 -22.50
N ARG A 423 -7.66 -30.80 -23.48
CA ARG A 423 -7.30 -30.85 -24.90
C ARG A 423 -8.08 -29.80 -25.68
N ALA A 424 -7.37 -28.80 -26.17
CA ALA A 424 -7.88 -27.82 -27.14
C ALA A 424 -7.38 -28.19 -28.54
N ILE A 425 -8.31 -28.39 -29.47
CA ILE A 425 -8.06 -28.67 -30.88
C ILE A 425 -8.68 -27.53 -31.67
N ASP A 426 -7.83 -26.69 -32.26
CA ASP A 426 -8.30 -25.52 -33.01
C ASP A 426 -8.88 -25.92 -34.38
N ASP A 427 -8.31 -26.97 -34.97
CA ASP A 427 -8.75 -27.56 -36.22
C ASP A 427 -8.38 -29.06 -36.26
N ILE A 428 -9.35 -29.92 -36.52
CA ILE A 428 -9.15 -31.37 -36.58
C ILE A 428 -8.22 -31.82 -37.71
N TYR A 429 -8.09 -31.03 -38.80
CA TYR A 429 -7.26 -31.40 -39.94
C TYR A 429 -5.77 -31.06 -39.78
N THR A 430 -5.43 -30.14 -38.87
CA THR A 430 -4.05 -29.64 -38.70
C THR A 430 -3.42 -30.01 -37.37
N SER A 431 -4.18 -30.64 -36.47
CA SER A 431 -3.78 -30.95 -35.09
C SER A 431 -3.02 -32.28 -34.90
N GLY A 432 -2.68 -32.97 -35.99
CA GLY A 432 -1.91 -34.22 -35.95
C GLY A 432 -2.64 -35.39 -35.29
N LEU A 433 -3.98 -35.41 -35.40
CA LEU A 433 -4.82 -36.51 -34.93
C LEU A 433 -4.67 -37.74 -35.83
N ALA A 434 -4.89 -38.93 -35.28
CA ALA A 434 -4.96 -40.14 -36.09
C ALA A 434 -6.18 -40.11 -37.04
N ASP A 435 -6.03 -40.61 -38.26
CA ASP A 435 -7.06 -40.55 -39.31
C ASP A 435 -8.39 -41.23 -38.92
N CYS A 436 -8.36 -42.22 -38.03
CA CYS A 436 -9.57 -42.81 -37.45
C CYS A 436 -10.36 -41.81 -36.59
N HIS A 437 -9.66 -41.00 -35.79
CA HIS A 437 -10.25 -40.04 -34.87
C HIS A 437 -10.74 -38.79 -35.62
N VAL A 438 -10.02 -38.36 -36.66
CA VAL A 438 -10.50 -37.29 -37.57
C VAL A 438 -11.84 -37.67 -38.20
N ARG A 439 -11.94 -38.88 -38.78
CA ARG A 439 -13.20 -39.36 -39.39
C ARG A 439 -14.37 -39.42 -38.41
N LEU A 440 -14.11 -39.83 -37.17
CA LEU A 440 -15.14 -39.84 -36.12
C LEU A 440 -15.63 -38.42 -35.80
N LEU A 441 -14.71 -37.46 -35.67
CA LEU A 441 -15.07 -36.05 -35.41
C LEU A 441 -15.80 -35.42 -36.60
N GLU A 442 -15.41 -35.75 -37.84
CA GLU A 442 -16.10 -35.32 -39.06
C GLU A 442 -17.54 -35.85 -39.15
N GLU A 443 -17.76 -37.14 -38.86
CA GLU A 443 -19.10 -37.75 -38.85
C GLU A 443 -20.05 -37.00 -37.90
N LYS A 444 -19.50 -36.50 -36.79
CA LYS A 444 -20.24 -35.74 -35.77
C LYS A 444 -20.28 -34.23 -36.02
N GLN A 445 -19.81 -33.78 -37.18
CA GLN A 445 -19.74 -32.38 -37.64
C GLN A 445 -18.86 -31.47 -36.79
N ILE A 446 -17.77 -31.99 -36.21
CA ILE A 446 -16.87 -31.22 -35.35
C ILE A 446 -15.69 -30.68 -36.17
N ARG A 447 -15.44 -29.37 -36.13
CA ARG A 447 -14.27 -28.75 -36.78
C ARG A 447 -13.20 -28.30 -35.79
N ALA A 448 -13.61 -27.75 -34.65
CA ALA A 448 -12.75 -27.45 -33.51
C ALA A 448 -13.36 -28.03 -32.23
N ASN A 449 -12.52 -28.49 -31.30
CA ASN A 449 -12.95 -29.26 -30.14
C ASN A 449 -12.15 -28.89 -28.87
N LEU A 450 -12.85 -28.52 -27.79
CA LEU A 450 -12.26 -28.32 -26.47
C LEU A 450 -12.83 -29.36 -25.51
N VAL A 451 -11.95 -30.19 -24.94
CA VAL A 451 -12.33 -31.32 -24.09
C VAL A 451 -11.68 -31.20 -22.71
N VAL A 452 -12.51 -31.23 -21.67
CA VAL A 452 -12.11 -31.12 -20.26
C VAL A 452 -12.66 -32.31 -19.46
N PRO A 453 -11.89 -32.92 -18.56
CA PRO A 453 -12.32 -34.08 -17.79
C PRO A 453 -13.15 -33.70 -16.57
N ILE A 454 -14.19 -34.48 -16.29
CA ILE A 454 -14.92 -34.50 -15.02
C ILE A 454 -14.33 -35.62 -14.18
N VAL A 455 -13.54 -35.27 -13.17
CA VAL A 455 -12.85 -36.24 -12.30
C VAL A 455 -13.49 -36.22 -10.92
N TYR A 456 -13.89 -37.39 -10.45
CA TYR A 456 -14.51 -37.63 -9.17
C TYR A 456 -13.74 -38.72 -8.42
N ASN A 457 -13.32 -38.49 -7.17
CA ASN A 457 -12.54 -39.46 -6.35
C ASN A 457 -11.35 -40.10 -7.10
N ASN A 458 -10.57 -39.30 -7.84
CA ASN A 458 -9.48 -39.77 -8.70
C ASN A 458 -9.90 -40.77 -9.80
N GLN A 459 -11.19 -40.83 -10.14
CA GLN A 459 -11.73 -41.58 -11.27
C GLN A 459 -12.30 -40.62 -12.30
N LEU A 460 -11.99 -40.86 -13.57
CA LEU A 460 -12.57 -40.12 -14.67
C LEU A 460 -14.03 -40.54 -14.85
N TRP A 461 -14.95 -39.66 -14.48
CA TRP A 461 -16.39 -39.91 -14.58
C TRP A 461 -16.93 -39.61 -15.98
N GLY A 462 -16.42 -38.55 -16.60
CA GLY A 462 -16.87 -38.09 -17.91
C GLY A 462 -16.01 -36.98 -18.49
N LEU A 463 -16.45 -36.44 -19.63
CA LEU A 463 -15.82 -35.32 -20.33
C LEU A 463 -16.86 -34.25 -20.64
N ILE A 464 -16.48 -32.99 -20.49
CA ILE A 464 -17.20 -31.86 -21.06
C ILE A 464 -16.52 -31.51 -22.37
N SER A 465 -17.28 -31.50 -23.47
CA SER A 465 -16.76 -31.14 -24.79
C SER A 465 -17.53 -29.99 -25.39
N ALA A 466 -16.81 -28.93 -25.76
CA ALA A 466 -17.35 -27.78 -26.46
C ALA A 466 -16.85 -27.79 -27.91
N HIS A 467 -17.78 -27.70 -28.86
CA HIS A 467 -17.49 -27.86 -30.29
C HIS A 467 -17.81 -26.58 -31.07
N GLN A 468 -16.90 -26.24 -31.99
CA GLN A 468 -17.22 -25.40 -33.14
C GLN A 468 -17.40 -26.32 -34.34
N CYS A 469 -18.60 -26.32 -34.94
CA CYS A 469 -18.95 -27.23 -36.01
C CYS A 469 -18.71 -26.61 -37.40
N SER A 470 -18.88 -25.29 -37.47
CA SER A 470 -18.89 -24.53 -38.72
C SER A 470 -17.51 -24.15 -39.27
N ALA A 471 -16.52 -23.92 -38.40
CA ALA A 471 -15.20 -23.42 -38.77
C ALA A 471 -14.12 -23.82 -37.76
N ALA A 472 -12.86 -23.70 -38.16
CA ALA A 472 -11.74 -23.75 -37.22
C ALA A 472 -11.86 -22.61 -36.22
N ARG A 473 -11.47 -22.85 -34.97
CA ARG A 473 -11.58 -21.89 -33.87
C ARG A 473 -10.36 -22.00 -32.98
N HIS A 474 -9.70 -20.88 -32.73
CA HIS A 474 -8.68 -20.82 -31.70
C HIS A 474 -9.34 -20.74 -30.32
N TRP A 475 -8.94 -21.61 -29.38
CA TRP A 475 -9.43 -21.59 -28.00
C TRP A 475 -8.56 -20.70 -27.12
N GLU A 476 -9.15 -19.68 -26.51
CA GLU A 476 -8.42 -18.79 -25.63
C GLU A 476 -8.08 -19.45 -24.29
N SER A 477 -6.96 -19.08 -23.66
CA SER A 477 -6.56 -19.64 -22.36
C SER A 477 -7.60 -19.40 -21.25
N THR A 478 -8.32 -18.27 -21.32
CA THR A 478 -9.42 -17.93 -20.42
C THR A 478 -10.62 -18.87 -20.57
N GLU A 479 -10.96 -19.26 -21.80
CA GLU A 479 -12.04 -20.22 -22.10
C GLU A 479 -11.69 -21.62 -21.56
N ILE A 480 -10.44 -22.03 -21.73
CA ILE A 480 -9.90 -23.29 -21.23
C ILE A 480 -9.96 -23.33 -19.69
N GLU A 481 -9.43 -22.29 -19.02
CA GLU A 481 -9.46 -22.18 -17.57
C GLU A 481 -10.88 -22.16 -17.00
N PHE A 482 -11.80 -21.44 -17.66
CA PHE A 482 -13.20 -21.38 -17.27
C PHE A 482 -13.83 -22.78 -17.30
N LEU A 483 -13.71 -23.49 -18.43
CA LEU A 483 -14.32 -24.81 -18.60
C LEU A 483 -13.72 -25.83 -17.61
N GLN A 484 -12.43 -25.73 -17.32
CA GLN A 484 -11.75 -26.55 -16.31
C GLN A 484 -12.27 -26.29 -14.90
N LYS A 485 -12.36 -25.01 -14.48
CA LYS A 485 -12.92 -24.64 -13.17
C LYS A 485 -14.36 -25.11 -13.03
N LEU A 486 -15.14 -25.00 -14.10
CA LEU A 486 -16.53 -25.43 -14.09
C LEU A 486 -16.66 -26.95 -14.01
N SER A 487 -15.80 -27.70 -14.72
CA SER A 487 -15.77 -29.16 -14.63
C SER A 487 -15.59 -29.65 -13.19
N ASN A 488 -14.72 -28.99 -12.42
CA ASN A 488 -14.52 -29.31 -11.00
C ASN A 488 -15.80 -29.06 -10.18
N GLN A 489 -16.54 -27.99 -10.46
CA GLN A 489 -17.82 -27.73 -9.77
C GLN A 489 -18.89 -28.76 -10.12
N ILE A 490 -18.94 -29.21 -11.39
CA ILE A 490 -19.86 -30.26 -11.82
C ILE A 490 -19.50 -31.59 -11.16
N ALA A 491 -18.21 -31.92 -11.01
CA ALA A 491 -17.78 -33.11 -10.29
C ALA A 491 -18.27 -33.12 -8.82
N ILE A 492 -18.17 -31.97 -8.13
CA ILE A 492 -18.70 -31.81 -6.77
C ILE A 492 -20.23 -31.99 -6.74
N ALA A 493 -20.94 -31.45 -7.74
CA ALA A 493 -22.39 -31.59 -7.84
C ALA A 493 -22.83 -33.05 -8.03
N ILE A 494 -22.15 -33.79 -8.90
CA ILE A 494 -22.40 -35.21 -9.14
C ILE A 494 -22.20 -36.01 -7.85
N GLN A 495 -21.13 -35.73 -7.10
CA GLN A 495 -20.88 -36.35 -5.80
C GLN A 495 -22.04 -36.10 -4.84
N GLN A 496 -22.52 -34.86 -4.75
CA GLN A 496 -23.61 -34.50 -3.85
C GLN A 496 -24.92 -35.21 -4.21
N CYS A 497 -25.26 -35.31 -5.49
CA CYS A 497 -26.42 -36.06 -5.96
C CYS A 497 -26.33 -37.56 -5.61
N GLN A 498 -25.17 -38.19 -5.87
CA GLN A 498 -24.97 -39.61 -5.55
C GLN A 498 -25.10 -39.91 -4.05
N LEU A 499 -24.51 -39.06 -3.19
CA LEU A 499 -24.64 -39.20 -1.74
C LEU A 499 -26.09 -39.02 -1.28
N TYR A 500 -26.82 -38.09 -1.90
CA TYR A 500 -28.23 -37.88 -1.60
C TYR A 500 -29.09 -39.09 -1.98
N GLU A 501 -28.88 -39.67 -3.17
CA GLU A 501 -29.59 -40.89 -3.61
C GLU A 501 -29.31 -42.08 -2.68
N GLN A 502 -28.04 -42.27 -2.28
CA GLN A 502 -27.67 -43.32 -1.32
C GLN A 502 -28.38 -43.13 0.03
N ALA A 503 -28.40 -41.91 0.56
CA ALA A 503 -29.10 -41.61 1.80
C ALA A 503 -30.62 -41.85 1.69
N GLN A 504 -31.24 -41.49 0.56
CA GLN A 504 -32.66 -41.75 0.29
C GLN A 504 -32.97 -43.26 0.24
N GLN A 505 -32.09 -44.03 -0.41
CA GLN A 505 -32.23 -45.48 -0.47
C GLN A 505 -32.09 -46.11 0.92
N GLU A 506 -31.11 -45.69 1.71
CA GLU A 506 -30.91 -46.17 3.09
C GLU A 506 -32.09 -45.81 4.00
N ILE A 507 -32.63 -44.59 3.89
CA ILE A 507 -33.85 -44.18 4.61
C ILE A 507 -35.02 -45.08 4.23
N LYS A 508 -35.23 -45.34 2.94
CA LYS A 508 -36.32 -46.19 2.45
C LYS A 508 -36.20 -47.63 2.97
N GLU A 509 -35.01 -48.20 2.93
CA GLU A 509 -34.73 -49.54 3.47
C GLU A 509 -34.98 -49.58 4.98
N ARG A 510 -34.55 -48.55 5.70
CA ARG A 510 -34.76 -48.43 7.15
C ARG A 510 -36.24 -48.29 7.50
N THR A 511 -37.00 -47.45 6.81
CA THR A 511 -38.45 -47.31 7.02
C THR A 511 -39.20 -48.63 6.75
N GLN A 512 -38.79 -49.37 5.72
CA GLN A 512 -39.36 -50.70 5.44
C GLN A 512 -39.03 -51.72 6.54
N ALA A 513 -37.80 -51.71 7.04
CA ALA A 513 -37.37 -52.57 8.15
C ALA A 513 -38.11 -52.22 9.45
N GLU A 514 -38.29 -50.94 9.77
CA GLU A 514 -39.03 -50.46 10.93
C GLU A 514 -40.51 -50.86 10.85
N ALA A 515 -41.16 -50.70 9.69
CA ALA A 515 -42.54 -51.13 9.48
C ALA A 515 -42.70 -52.67 9.61
N ALA A 516 -41.73 -53.44 9.10
CA ALA A 516 -41.72 -54.89 9.25
C ALA A 516 -41.52 -55.32 10.71
N LEU A 517 -40.63 -54.65 11.44
CA LEU A 517 -40.41 -54.87 12.87
C LEU A 517 -41.66 -54.54 13.69
N GLN A 518 -42.33 -53.42 13.38
CA GLN A 518 -43.56 -53.03 14.07
C GLN A 518 -44.68 -54.07 13.85
N LYS A 519 -44.88 -54.52 12.62
CA LYS A 519 -45.84 -55.59 12.31
C LYS A 519 -45.47 -56.91 13.01
N LEU A 520 -44.18 -57.28 13.01
CA LEU A 520 -43.71 -58.47 13.71
C LEU A 520 -43.91 -58.35 15.22
N ASN A 521 -43.74 -57.15 15.79
CA ASN A 521 -43.95 -56.90 17.21
C ASN A 521 -45.44 -56.98 17.57
N GLU A 522 -46.34 -56.45 16.74
CA GLU A 522 -47.80 -56.62 16.90
C GLU A 522 -48.20 -58.11 16.82
N GLU A 523 -47.68 -58.86 15.85
CA GLU A 523 -47.90 -60.32 15.74
C GLU A 523 -47.31 -61.07 16.94
N LEU A 524 -46.15 -60.64 17.45
CA LEU A 524 -45.52 -61.22 18.62
C LEU A 524 -46.32 -60.91 19.88
N GLU A 525 -46.83 -59.69 20.06
CA GLU A 525 -47.69 -59.31 21.19
C GLU A 525 -48.96 -60.14 21.20
N ILE A 526 -49.63 -60.30 20.05
CA ILE A 526 -50.80 -61.19 19.92
C ILE A 526 -50.42 -62.62 20.28
N ARG A 527 -49.32 -63.15 19.72
CA ARG A 527 -48.85 -64.51 19.99
C ARG A 527 -48.44 -64.70 21.45
N VAL A 528 -47.85 -63.69 22.09
CA VAL A 528 -47.50 -63.69 23.50
C VAL A 528 -48.76 -63.71 24.34
N VAL A 529 -49.78 -62.92 24.01
CA VAL A 529 -51.08 -62.97 24.71
C VAL A 529 -51.76 -64.32 24.55
N GLU A 530 -51.83 -64.86 23.32
CA GLU A 530 -52.38 -66.20 23.04
C GLU A 530 -51.61 -67.29 23.79
N ARG A 531 -50.27 -67.28 23.73
CA ARG A 531 -49.46 -68.26 24.45
C ARG A 531 -49.46 -68.06 25.95
N THR A 532 -49.59 -66.85 26.45
CA THR A 532 -49.74 -66.61 27.89
C THR A 532 -51.09 -67.14 28.35
N ALA A 533 -52.17 -66.96 27.57
CA ALA A 533 -53.47 -67.54 27.87
C ALA A 533 -53.46 -69.07 27.81
N GLU A 534 -52.83 -69.66 26.79
CA GLU A 534 -52.67 -71.11 26.70
C GLU A 534 -51.75 -71.68 27.79
N LEU A 535 -50.64 -70.99 28.11
CA LEU A 535 -49.76 -71.35 29.22
C LEU A 535 -50.48 -71.19 30.54
N GLN A 536 -51.35 -70.19 30.71
CA GLN A 536 -52.13 -70.02 31.92
C GLN A 536 -53.19 -71.12 32.03
N HIS A 537 -53.83 -71.51 30.92
CA HIS A 537 -54.74 -72.65 30.87
C HIS A 537 -54.01 -73.97 31.12
N SER A 538 -52.86 -74.19 30.49
CA SER A 538 -52.00 -75.36 30.68
C SER A 538 -51.42 -75.39 32.08
N ASN A 539 -51.01 -74.26 32.65
CA ASN A 539 -50.58 -74.13 34.04
C ASN A 539 -51.73 -74.42 34.99
N GLN A 540 -52.96 -74.05 34.66
CA GLN A 540 -54.12 -74.35 35.50
C GLN A 540 -54.45 -75.85 35.46
N ASN A 541 -54.38 -76.48 34.28
CA ASN A 541 -54.52 -77.93 34.12
C ASN A 541 -53.36 -78.69 34.78
N LEU A 542 -52.12 -78.21 34.62
CA LEU A 542 -50.94 -78.73 35.29
C LEU A 542 -51.01 -78.47 36.78
N LEU A 543 -51.57 -77.37 37.29
CA LEU A 543 -51.76 -77.14 38.72
C LEU A 543 -52.77 -78.13 39.30
N LEU A 544 -53.82 -78.48 38.55
CA LEU A 544 -54.75 -79.54 38.94
C LEU A 544 -54.07 -80.91 38.90
N GLU A 545 -53.30 -81.22 37.86
CA GLU A 545 -52.55 -82.47 37.73
C GLU A 545 -51.37 -82.56 38.71
N ILE A 546 -50.73 -81.43 39.04
CA ILE A 546 -49.68 -81.27 40.05
C ILE A 546 -50.30 -81.34 41.43
N GLN A 547 -51.51 -80.82 41.69
CA GLN A 547 -52.19 -81.05 42.97
C GLN A 547 -52.49 -82.55 43.14
N GLU A 548 -52.92 -83.23 42.08
CA GLU A 548 -53.20 -84.67 42.12
C GLU A 548 -51.90 -85.50 42.23
N ARG A 549 -50.83 -85.14 41.50
CA ARG A 549 -49.49 -85.75 41.60
C ARG A 549 -48.77 -85.40 42.89
N GLN A 550 -48.87 -84.17 43.41
CA GLN A 550 -48.30 -83.76 44.70
C GLN A 550 -49.03 -84.47 45.83
N ARG A 551 -50.34 -84.70 45.75
CA ARG A 551 -51.03 -85.52 46.74
C ARG A 551 -50.49 -86.96 46.79
N VAL A 552 -49.94 -87.46 45.68
CA VAL A 552 -49.41 -88.83 45.55
C VAL A 552 -47.87 -88.92 45.74
N ASP A 553 -47.09 -87.92 45.31
CA ASP A 553 -45.62 -87.82 45.46
C ASP A 553 -45.21 -87.08 46.77
N GLN A 554 -46.05 -86.21 47.37
CA GLN A 554 -45.76 -85.59 48.67
C GLN A 554 -45.84 -86.58 49.83
N GLU A 555 -46.59 -87.66 49.71
CA GLU A 555 -46.53 -88.70 50.74
C GLU A 555 -45.26 -89.54 50.61
N LEU A 556 -44.71 -89.71 49.40
CA LEU A 556 -43.65 -90.70 49.15
C LEU A 556 -42.24 -90.11 48.95
N ARG A 557 -42.08 -88.91 48.37
CA ARG A 557 -40.79 -88.26 48.07
C ARG A 557 -40.46 -87.07 48.98
N HIS A 558 -41.45 -86.49 49.64
CA HIS A 558 -41.32 -85.32 50.53
C HIS A 558 -40.46 -85.60 51.77
N SER A 559 -40.28 -86.86 52.14
CA SER A 559 -39.40 -87.26 53.23
C SER A 559 -37.93 -87.41 52.79
N GLN A 560 -37.66 -88.05 51.64
CA GLN A 560 -36.28 -88.49 51.29
C GLN A 560 -35.58 -87.68 50.19
N GLN A 561 -36.30 -87.13 49.20
CA GLN A 561 -35.69 -86.37 48.09
C GLN A 561 -35.66 -84.85 48.33
N ARG A 562 -36.49 -84.34 49.25
CA ARG A 562 -36.51 -82.91 49.62
C ARG A 562 -35.15 -82.46 50.19
N LEU A 563 -34.48 -83.30 50.97
CA LEU A 563 -33.15 -82.98 51.53
C LEU A 563 -32.03 -83.01 50.48
N HIS A 564 -31.98 -84.04 49.62
CA HIS A 564 -30.91 -84.22 48.63
C HIS A 564 -31.01 -83.25 47.42
N ASN A 565 -32.22 -82.91 46.95
CA ASN A 565 -32.42 -81.98 45.83
C ASN A 565 -32.27 -80.49 46.23
N ILE A 566 -32.50 -80.13 47.51
CA ILE A 566 -32.23 -78.76 48.00
C ILE A 566 -30.73 -78.43 47.91
N LEU A 567 -29.84 -79.39 48.18
CA LEU A 567 -28.38 -79.20 48.06
C LEU A 567 -27.92 -79.15 46.58
N ASN A 568 -28.49 -79.98 45.70
CA ASN A 568 -28.12 -80.06 44.26
C ASN A 568 -28.73 -78.97 43.36
N SER A 569 -29.75 -78.23 43.82
CA SER A 569 -30.38 -77.12 43.06
C SER A 569 -29.78 -75.74 43.35
N LEU A 570 -28.85 -75.63 44.30
CA LEU A 570 -28.12 -74.40 44.55
C LEU A 570 -27.08 -74.18 43.44
N PHE A 571 -27.18 -73.06 42.71
CA PHE A 571 -26.21 -72.64 41.69
C PHE A 571 -24.84 -72.21 42.28
N SER A 572 -24.71 -72.25 43.61
CA SER A 572 -23.45 -72.07 44.32
C SER A 572 -22.73 -73.40 44.50
N PHE A 573 -21.41 -73.37 44.48
CA PHE A 573 -20.55 -74.48 44.86
C PHE A 573 -20.79 -74.78 46.34
N VAL A 574 -21.51 -75.85 46.72
CA VAL A 574 -21.80 -76.16 48.14
C VAL A 574 -21.31 -77.57 48.48
N GLY A 575 -20.55 -77.68 49.57
CA GLY A 575 -20.09 -78.95 50.10
C GLY A 575 -20.16 -79.00 51.62
N VAL A 576 -20.33 -80.20 52.16
CA VAL A 576 -20.24 -80.51 53.58
C VAL A 576 -18.90 -81.20 53.82
N ILE A 577 -18.12 -80.68 54.74
CA ILE A 577 -16.82 -81.23 55.13
C ILE A 577 -16.79 -81.50 56.64
N SER A 578 -15.97 -82.45 57.08
CA SER A 578 -15.75 -82.72 58.51
C SER A 578 -15.01 -81.56 59.19
N THR A 579 -14.97 -81.58 60.51
CA THR A 579 -14.18 -80.65 61.34
C THR A 579 -12.68 -80.70 61.04
N GLU A 580 -12.18 -81.82 60.50
CA GLU A 580 -10.80 -82.01 60.04
C GLU A 580 -10.60 -81.59 58.57
N GLY A 581 -11.67 -81.16 57.90
CA GLY A 581 -11.65 -80.68 56.53
C GLY A 581 -11.77 -81.78 55.47
N ILE A 582 -12.29 -82.96 55.81
CA ILE A 582 -12.52 -84.05 54.85
C ILE A 582 -13.87 -83.87 54.16
N ILE A 583 -13.93 -84.00 52.83
CA ILE A 583 -15.18 -83.83 52.09
C ILE A 583 -16.14 -84.99 52.36
N ILE A 584 -17.29 -84.69 52.95
CA ILE A 584 -18.35 -85.65 53.29
C ILE A 584 -19.38 -85.71 52.15
N GLU A 585 -19.80 -84.54 51.67
CA GLU A 585 -20.81 -84.41 50.62
C GLU A 585 -20.51 -83.18 49.75
N ALA A 586 -20.82 -83.24 48.46
CA ALA A 586 -20.67 -82.11 47.54
C ALA A 586 -21.82 -82.10 46.55
N ASN A 587 -22.35 -80.91 46.24
CA ASN A 587 -23.41 -80.79 45.26
C ASN A 587 -22.89 -80.97 43.81
N GLU A 588 -23.77 -81.35 42.88
CA GLU A 588 -23.41 -81.60 41.48
C GLU A 588 -22.73 -80.41 40.78
N ALA A 589 -22.91 -79.19 41.28
CA ALA A 589 -22.25 -78.00 40.76
C ALA A 589 -20.71 -78.10 40.86
N TRP A 590 -20.16 -78.72 41.91
CA TRP A 590 -18.72 -79.01 42.01
C TRP A 590 -18.25 -80.04 40.98
N LEU A 591 -19.06 -81.08 40.73
CA LEU A 591 -18.67 -82.24 39.94
C LEU A 591 -18.71 -81.94 38.43
N LYS A 592 -19.76 -81.24 37.98
CA LYS A 592 -19.95 -80.86 36.57
C LYS A 592 -18.94 -79.80 36.10
N ILE A 593 -18.61 -78.83 36.96
CA ILE A 593 -17.73 -77.71 36.60
C ILE A 593 -16.26 -78.13 36.55
N PHE A 594 -15.80 -78.96 37.50
CA PHE A 594 -14.41 -79.43 37.52
C PHE A 594 -14.19 -80.75 36.76
N SER A 595 -15.22 -81.27 36.08
CA SER A 595 -15.19 -82.57 35.36
C SER A 595 -14.71 -83.73 36.23
N LEU A 596 -15.15 -83.77 37.49
CA LEU A 596 -14.77 -84.79 38.46
C LEU A 596 -15.95 -85.73 38.71
N THR A 597 -15.67 -87.01 38.95
CA THR A 597 -16.67 -87.99 39.39
C THR A 597 -16.73 -88.04 40.92
N ASP A 598 -17.90 -88.32 41.50
CA ASP A 598 -18.16 -88.38 42.95
C ASP A 598 -17.07 -89.13 43.74
N SER A 599 -16.65 -90.28 43.22
CA SER A 599 -15.65 -91.16 43.84
C SER A 599 -14.23 -90.58 43.90
N SER A 600 -13.97 -89.48 43.18
CA SER A 600 -12.65 -88.87 43.09
C SER A 600 -12.43 -87.72 44.07
N VAL A 601 -13.48 -87.25 44.77
CA VAL A 601 -13.46 -86.05 45.63
C VAL A 601 -13.93 -86.33 47.06
N ILE A 602 -14.98 -87.15 47.23
CA ILE A 602 -15.49 -87.52 48.55
C ILE A 602 -14.42 -88.31 49.33
N GLY A 603 -14.22 -87.97 50.60
CA GLY A 603 -13.20 -88.58 51.47
C GLY A 603 -11.80 -87.98 51.38
N LYS A 604 -11.58 -86.95 50.55
CA LYS A 604 -10.28 -86.26 50.45
C LYS A 604 -10.24 -84.96 51.28
N PRO A 605 -9.05 -84.48 51.70
CA PRO A 605 -8.92 -83.19 52.36
C PRO A 605 -9.26 -82.02 51.42
N PHE A 606 -10.21 -81.16 51.81
CA PHE A 606 -10.68 -80.04 51.01
C PHE A 606 -9.58 -79.03 50.66
N ALA A 607 -8.61 -78.80 51.55
CA ALA A 607 -7.49 -77.89 51.28
C ALA A 607 -6.47 -78.44 50.26
N GLN A 608 -6.50 -79.75 49.98
CA GLN A 608 -5.55 -80.44 49.08
C GLN A 608 -6.15 -80.75 47.70
N THR A 609 -7.36 -80.26 47.40
CA THR A 609 -8.00 -80.48 46.11
C THR A 609 -7.28 -79.73 44.96
N SER A 610 -7.52 -80.20 43.73
CA SER A 610 -6.84 -79.72 42.52
C SER A 610 -7.00 -78.20 42.28
N TRP A 611 -8.13 -77.63 42.69
CA TRP A 611 -8.45 -76.22 42.47
C TRP A 611 -7.76 -75.24 43.45
N TRP A 612 -7.11 -75.74 44.51
CA TRP A 612 -6.24 -74.94 45.41
C TRP A 612 -4.74 -75.17 45.17
N SER A 613 -4.38 -76.29 44.54
CA SER A 613 -2.97 -76.75 44.41
C SER A 613 -2.03 -75.86 43.59
N TYR A 614 -2.54 -74.82 42.92
CA TYR A 614 -1.72 -73.87 42.18
C TYR A 614 -0.92 -72.90 43.08
N SER A 615 -1.24 -72.83 44.38
CA SER A 615 -0.54 -71.96 45.32
C SER A 615 -0.55 -72.53 46.73
N ALA A 616 0.64 -72.89 47.24
CA ALA A 616 0.81 -73.33 48.63
C ALA A 616 0.33 -72.28 49.66
N LYS A 617 0.44 -70.98 49.31
CA LYS A 617 -0.08 -69.88 50.13
C LYS A 617 -1.61 -69.94 50.26
N ILE A 618 -2.31 -70.33 49.20
CA ILE A 618 -3.76 -70.45 49.20
C ILE A 618 -4.20 -71.72 49.93
N GLN A 619 -3.53 -72.85 49.72
CA GLN A 619 -3.80 -74.08 50.49
C GLN A 619 -3.64 -73.86 52.00
N ASN A 620 -2.59 -73.18 52.43
CA ASN A 620 -2.39 -72.82 53.83
C ASN A 620 -3.49 -71.88 54.35
N LYS A 621 -3.95 -70.94 53.51
CA LYS A 621 -5.05 -70.02 53.85
C LYS A 621 -6.38 -70.76 54.02
N ILE A 622 -6.68 -71.72 53.14
CA ILE A 622 -7.88 -72.58 53.23
C ILE A 622 -7.78 -73.51 54.45
N GLN A 623 -6.63 -74.12 54.70
CA GLN A 623 -6.40 -74.96 55.87
C GLN A 623 -6.61 -74.17 57.17
N SER A 624 -6.04 -72.96 57.25
CA SER A 624 -6.27 -72.05 58.39
C SER A 624 -7.74 -71.68 58.54
N ALA A 625 -8.47 -71.51 57.43
CA ALA A 625 -9.88 -71.19 57.48
C ALA A 625 -10.74 -72.36 57.98
N ILE A 626 -10.41 -73.60 57.59
CA ILE A 626 -11.05 -74.82 58.11
C ILE A 626 -10.81 -74.93 59.62
N SER A 627 -9.57 -74.74 60.09
CA SER A 627 -9.25 -74.83 61.52
C SER A 627 -9.98 -73.77 62.36
N GLN A 628 -10.08 -72.54 61.86
CA GLN A 628 -10.84 -71.49 62.55
C GLN A 628 -12.35 -71.76 62.52
N ALA A 629 -12.87 -72.34 61.44
CA ALA A 629 -14.28 -72.71 61.34
C ALA A 629 -14.65 -73.88 62.25
N ALA A 630 -13.76 -74.87 62.40
CA ALA A 630 -13.92 -75.95 63.37
C ALA A 630 -14.00 -75.44 64.83
N GLN A 631 -13.46 -74.25 65.12
CA GLN A 631 -13.56 -73.59 66.43
C GLN A 631 -14.82 -72.70 66.56
N GLY A 632 -15.74 -72.76 65.60
CA GLY A 632 -17.00 -72.01 65.63
C GLY A 632 -17.01 -70.69 64.84
N ASN A 633 -15.92 -70.32 64.14
CA ASN A 633 -15.86 -69.04 63.40
C ASN A 633 -16.35 -69.17 61.95
N SER A 634 -17.24 -68.28 61.50
CA SER A 634 -17.57 -68.19 60.08
C SER A 634 -16.53 -67.37 59.31
N ILE A 635 -16.05 -67.89 58.18
CA ILE A 635 -15.01 -67.24 57.36
C ILE A 635 -15.50 -67.03 55.95
N ARG A 636 -15.25 -65.84 55.40
CA ARG A 636 -15.62 -65.47 54.02
C ARG A 636 -14.60 -64.52 53.42
N TYR A 637 -14.19 -64.76 52.17
CA TYR A 637 -13.37 -63.84 51.38
C TYR A 637 -13.38 -64.22 49.89
N ASP A 638 -13.19 -63.23 49.02
CA ASP A 638 -12.98 -63.46 47.59
C ASP A 638 -11.66 -64.18 47.35
N ILE A 639 -11.68 -65.25 46.56
CA ILE A 639 -10.49 -66.01 46.22
C ILE A 639 -10.53 -66.53 44.78
N PRO A 640 -9.41 -66.45 44.03
CA PRO A 640 -9.33 -67.11 42.74
C PRO A 640 -9.29 -68.62 42.91
N VAL A 641 -9.97 -69.32 42.02
CA VAL A 641 -10.04 -70.78 41.98
C VAL A 641 -9.63 -71.23 40.58
N ARG A 642 -8.77 -72.25 40.52
CA ARG A 642 -8.29 -72.78 39.26
C ARG A 642 -9.34 -73.70 38.64
N PHE A 643 -9.90 -73.27 37.51
CA PHE A 643 -10.96 -73.96 36.77
C PHE A 643 -10.38 -75.01 35.80
N THR A 644 -9.36 -74.65 35.03
CA THR A 644 -8.52 -75.55 34.19
C THR A 644 -7.05 -75.12 34.26
N GLU A 645 -6.10 -75.82 33.64
CA GLU A 645 -4.67 -75.44 33.69
C GLU A 645 -4.41 -73.98 33.25
N GLU A 646 -5.25 -73.43 32.37
CA GLU A 646 -5.08 -72.08 31.80
C GLU A 646 -6.13 -71.06 32.29
N LYS A 647 -7.16 -71.48 33.05
CA LYS A 647 -8.31 -70.61 33.39
C LYS A 647 -8.54 -70.52 34.91
N PHE A 648 -8.66 -69.29 35.40
CA PHE A 648 -9.06 -68.97 36.78
C PHE A 648 -10.41 -68.27 36.79
N ILE A 649 -11.26 -68.60 37.78
CA ILE A 649 -12.49 -67.89 38.10
C ILE A 649 -12.37 -67.28 39.50
N THR A 650 -13.03 -66.14 39.75
CA THR A 650 -13.04 -65.54 41.10
C THR A 650 -14.33 -65.91 41.80
N ILE A 651 -14.23 -66.55 42.97
CA ILE A 651 -15.39 -66.91 43.77
C ILE A 651 -15.43 -66.14 45.09
N ASP A 652 -16.63 -65.82 45.54
CA ASP A 652 -16.91 -65.45 46.94
C ASP A 652 -17.01 -66.73 47.77
N PHE A 653 -15.93 -67.08 48.45
CA PHE A 653 -15.78 -68.33 49.17
C PHE A 653 -16.11 -68.15 50.66
N SER A 654 -16.88 -69.07 51.23
CA SER A 654 -17.20 -69.09 52.66
C SER A 654 -17.13 -70.49 53.28
N ILE A 655 -16.75 -70.56 54.56
CA ILE A 655 -16.79 -71.77 55.40
C ILE A 655 -17.57 -71.42 56.66
N LYS A 656 -18.61 -72.21 56.97
CA LYS A 656 -19.48 -72.02 58.14
C LYS A 656 -19.59 -73.28 58.98
N PRO A 657 -19.41 -73.22 60.31
CA PRO A 657 -19.69 -74.35 61.18
C PRO A 657 -21.19 -74.57 61.37
N VAL A 658 -21.58 -75.83 61.48
CA VAL A 658 -22.92 -76.28 61.86
C VAL A 658 -22.82 -77.02 63.17
N PHE A 659 -23.65 -76.63 64.14
CA PHE A 659 -23.62 -77.14 65.50
C PHE A 659 -24.65 -78.27 65.68
N ASP A 660 -24.34 -79.26 66.51
CA ASP A 660 -25.29 -80.27 66.94
C ASP A 660 -26.17 -79.79 68.12
N GLU A 661 -27.07 -80.65 68.59
CA GLU A 661 -27.98 -80.35 69.72
C GLU A 661 -27.26 -80.12 71.06
N SER A 662 -25.98 -80.51 71.16
CA SER A 662 -25.13 -80.28 72.34
C SER A 662 -24.33 -78.97 72.27
N GLY A 663 -24.37 -78.28 71.13
CA GLY A 663 -23.70 -76.99 70.91
C GLY A 663 -22.25 -77.12 70.40
N GLU A 664 -21.80 -78.33 70.08
CA GLU A 664 -20.48 -78.59 69.48
C GLU A 664 -20.56 -78.57 67.95
N VAL A 665 -19.47 -78.23 67.26
CA VAL A 665 -19.45 -78.20 65.79
C VAL A 665 -19.51 -79.63 65.24
N SER A 666 -20.61 -79.96 64.55
CA SER A 666 -20.88 -81.27 63.97
C SER A 666 -20.21 -81.44 62.59
N TYR A 667 -20.30 -80.41 61.75
CA TYR A 667 -19.70 -80.39 60.40
C TYR A 667 -19.54 -78.95 59.91
N LEU A 668 -18.78 -78.76 58.83
CA LEU A 668 -18.58 -77.46 58.20
C LEU A 668 -19.24 -77.45 56.82
N VAL A 669 -19.89 -76.35 56.49
CA VAL A 669 -20.46 -76.10 55.15
C VAL A 669 -19.56 -75.12 54.42
N VAL A 670 -19.02 -75.55 53.29
CA VAL A 670 -18.26 -74.70 52.36
C VAL A 670 -19.16 -74.25 51.23
N SER A 671 -19.09 -72.96 50.88
CA SER A 671 -19.84 -72.39 49.76
C SER A 671 -18.96 -71.51 48.87
N GLY A 672 -19.20 -71.49 47.56
CA GLY A 672 -18.58 -70.58 46.61
C GLY A 672 -19.59 -70.05 45.59
N ILE A 673 -19.55 -68.75 45.28
CA ILE A 673 -20.38 -68.15 44.21
C ILE A 673 -19.44 -67.49 43.20
N ASP A 674 -19.60 -67.80 41.91
CA ASP A 674 -18.86 -67.11 40.83
C ASP A 674 -19.33 -65.65 40.72
N ILE A 675 -18.39 -64.71 40.80
CA ILE A 675 -18.65 -63.26 40.71
C ILE A 675 -17.94 -62.63 39.50
N THR A 676 -17.52 -63.42 38.51
CA THR A 676 -16.70 -62.99 37.36
C THR A 676 -17.44 -61.97 36.48
N GLU A 677 -18.69 -62.24 36.07
CA GLU A 677 -19.49 -61.30 35.25
C GLU A 677 -19.76 -59.98 35.97
N ARG A 678 -20.04 -60.05 37.28
CA ARG A 678 -20.27 -58.87 38.12
C ARG A 678 -19.05 -57.95 38.16
N LYS A 679 -17.83 -58.50 38.29
CA LYS A 679 -16.59 -57.70 38.27
C LYS A 679 -16.28 -57.12 36.88
N GLN A 680 -16.58 -57.82 35.79
CA GLN A 680 -16.38 -57.30 34.43
C GLN A 680 -17.35 -56.17 34.08
N ALA A 681 -18.60 -56.24 34.55
CA ALA A 681 -19.58 -55.16 34.41
C ALA A 681 -19.14 -53.92 35.21
N GLU A 682 -18.65 -54.08 36.45
CA GLU A 682 -18.13 -52.98 37.27
C GLU A 682 -16.93 -52.26 36.62
N ASP A 683 -16.01 -52.99 35.97
CA ASP A 683 -14.85 -52.39 35.29
C ASP A 683 -15.20 -51.70 33.96
N THR A 684 -16.19 -52.23 33.23
CA THR A 684 -16.69 -51.60 32.00
C THR A 684 -17.39 -50.28 32.31
N MET A 685 -18.20 -50.25 33.37
CA MET A 685 -18.90 -49.05 33.85
C MET A 685 -17.91 -47.95 34.29
N LYS A 686 -16.81 -48.32 34.95
CA LYS A 686 -15.73 -47.37 35.31
C LYS A 686 -15.08 -46.70 34.10
N LYS A 687 -14.85 -47.45 33.00
CA LYS A 687 -14.24 -46.91 31.78
C LYS A 687 -15.18 -45.95 31.04
N GLN A 688 -16.48 -46.23 31.01
CA GLN A 688 -17.47 -45.35 30.39
C GLN A 688 -17.63 -44.04 31.17
N LEU A 689 -17.67 -44.09 32.50
CA LEU A 689 -17.71 -42.88 33.35
C LEU A 689 -16.48 -41.99 33.14
N ALA A 690 -15.28 -42.57 33.04
CA ALA A 690 -14.06 -41.81 32.79
C ALA A 690 -14.06 -41.08 31.43
N ALA A 691 -14.71 -41.63 30.41
CA ALA A 691 -14.83 -40.99 29.10
C ALA A 691 -15.77 -39.77 29.14
N ILE A 692 -16.91 -39.89 29.82
CA ILE A 692 -17.90 -38.79 29.98
C ILE A 692 -17.33 -37.65 30.85
N GLU A 693 -16.50 -37.98 31.84
CA GLU A 693 -15.81 -36.98 32.69
C GLU A 693 -14.70 -36.21 31.96
N SER A 694 -14.25 -36.69 30.78
CA SER A 694 -13.15 -36.07 30.02
C SER A 694 -13.60 -35.09 28.93
N THR A 695 -14.90 -34.93 28.70
CA THR A 695 -15.44 -34.04 27.66
C THR A 695 -15.33 -32.57 28.07
N ILE A 696 -15.15 -31.69 27.08
CA ILE A 696 -15.09 -30.23 27.28
C ILE A 696 -16.50 -29.65 27.54
N ASP A 697 -17.52 -30.31 27.02
CA ASP A 697 -18.92 -29.87 27.19
C ASP A 697 -19.46 -30.30 28.54
N GLY A 698 -20.28 -29.44 29.14
CA GLY A 698 -21.03 -29.76 30.34
C GLY A 698 -22.16 -30.72 30.01
N ILE A 699 -22.17 -31.90 30.63
CA ILE A 699 -23.20 -32.92 30.45
C ILE A 699 -23.94 -33.10 31.76
N ALA A 700 -25.27 -33.08 31.68
CA ALA A 700 -26.17 -33.27 32.79
C ALA A 700 -27.28 -34.26 32.41
N ILE A 701 -27.72 -35.09 33.35
CA ILE A 701 -28.93 -35.91 33.23
C ILE A 701 -29.89 -35.49 34.32
N LEU A 702 -31.14 -35.25 33.96
CA LEU A 702 -32.19 -34.82 34.87
C LEU A 702 -33.33 -35.84 34.89
N GLN A 703 -33.89 -36.07 36.07
CA GLN A 703 -35.13 -36.82 36.22
C GLN A 703 -36.25 -35.83 36.55
N GLY A 704 -37.21 -35.68 35.63
CA GLY A 704 -38.17 -34.58 35.69
C GLY A 704 -37.47 -33.22 35.56
N ASP A 705 -37.44 -32.43 36.63
CA ASP A 705 -36.78 -31.12 36.66
C ASP A 705 -35.51 -31.07 37.49
N ARG A 706 -35.03 -32.20 38.04
CA ARG A 706 -33.90 -32.26 38.98
C ARG A 706 -32.69 -32.99 38.42
N TYR A 707 -31.49 -32.47 38.71
CA TYR A 707 -30.23 -33.10 38.31
C TYR A 707 -30.01 -34.44 39.02
N LEU A 708 -29.84 -35.51 38.24
CA LEU A 708 -29.47 -36.86 38.67
C LEU A 708 -27.98 -37.13 38.50
N TYR A 709 -27.37 -36.57 37.44
CA TYR A 709 -25.95 -36.70 37.12
C TYR A 709 -25.43 -35.43 36.47
N LEU A 710 -24.17 -35.09 36.74
CA LEU A 710 -23.44 -33.95 36.18
C LEU A 710 -21.98 -34.38 35.98
N ASN A 711 -21.40 -34.11 34.81
CA ASN A 711 -19.95 -34.26 34.65
C ASN A 711 -19.20 -33.05 35.23
N LYS A 712 -17.89 -33.20 35.43
CA LYS A 712 -17.03 -32.13 35.96
C LYS A 712 -17.09 -30.84 35.14
N ALA A 713 -17.15 -30.93 33.81
CA ALA A 713 -17.22 -29.76 32.94
C ALA A 713 -18.49 -28.93 33.16
N HIS A 714 -19.64 -29.57 33.47
CA HIS A 714 -20.88 -28.86 33.79
C HIS A 714 -20.74 -28.07 35.09
N VAL A 715 -20.17 -28.69 36.13
CA VAL A 715 -19.95 -28.06 37.44
C VAL A 715 -19.04 -26.83 37.31
N GLU A 716 -17.92 -26.98 36.59
CA GLU A 716 -16.98 -25.89 36.32
C GLU A 716 -17.62 -24.79 35.45
N LEU A 717 -18.40 -25.15 34.43
CA LEU A 717 -19.07 -24.23 33.52
C LEU A 717 -20.03 -23.28 34.25
N PHE A 718 -20.73 -23.74 35.29
CA PHE A 718 -21.63 -22.88 36.08
C PHE A 718 -20.98 -22.26 37.32
N GLY A 719 -19.70 -22.55 37.56
CA GLY A 719 -18.92 -21.96 38.66
C GLY A 719 -19.25 -22.53 40.05
N TYR A 720 -19.65 -23.79 40.10
CA TYR A 720 -19.84 -24.53 41.35
C TYR A 720 -18.57 -25.32 41.71
N ASP A 721 -18.36 -25.57 43.01
CA ASP A 721 -17.16 -26.27 43.49
C ASP A 721 -17.30 -27.80 43.40
N THR A 722 -18.53 -28.31 43.55
CA THR A 722 -18.83 -29.75 43.53
C THR A 722 -20.18 -30.02 42.87
N ASP A 723 -20.30 -31.19 42.24
CA ASP A 723 -21.56 -31.74 41.70
C ASP A 723 -22.65 -31.84 42.77
N LYS A 724 -22.28 -32.20 44.01
CA LYS A 724 -23.20 -32.35 45.16
C LYS A 724 -24.04 -31.11 45.47
N GLU A 725 -23.60 -29.92 45.08
CA GLU A 725 -24.37 -28.68 45.26
C GLU A 725 -25.55 -28.57 44.29
N LEU A 726 -25.43 -29.20 43.12
CA LEU A 726 -26.41 -29.15 42.03
C LEU A 726 -27.24 -30.43 41.92
N ILE A 727 -26.72 -31.60 42.32
CA ILE A 727 -27.48 -32.84 42.34
C ILE A 727 -28.74 -32.68 43.22
N GLY A 728 -29.91 -33.05 42.65
CA GLY A 728 -31.22 -32.88 43.26
C GLY A 728 -31.82 -31.48 43.18
N LYS A 729 -31.04 -30.47 42.76
CA LYS A 729 -31.54 -29.12 42.46
C LYS A 729 -32.20 -29.07 41.09
N THR A 730 -32.97 -28.01 40.89
CA THR A 730 -33.70 -27.79 39.63
C THR A 730 -32.86 -26.97 38.67
N TRP A 731 -32.97 -27.23 37.36
CA TRP A 731 -32.29 -26.45 36.31
C TRP A 731 -32.62 -24.94 36.39
N ARG A 732 -33.77 -24.57 36.96
CA ARG A 732 -34.18 -23.16 37.17
C ARG A 732 -33.22 -22.37 38.07
N GLU A 733 -32.33 -23.03 38.82
CA GLU A 733 -31.30 -22.33 39.60
C GLU A 733 -30.18 -21.74 38.72
N LEU A 734 -30.08 -22.14 37.45
CA LEU A 734 -29.00 -21.75 36.53
C LEU A 734 -29.41 -20.72 35.46
N TYR A 735 -30.65 -20.24 35.49
CA TYR A 735 -31.18 -19.30 34.49
C TYR A 735 -31.97 -18.16 35.14
N THR A 736 -32.02 -17.03 34.45
CA THR A 736 -32.82 -15.89 34.92
C THR A 736 -34.33 -16.18 34.78
N PRO A 737 -35.20 -15.50 35.56
CA PRO A 737 -36.66 -15.69 35.46
C PRO A 737 -37.23 -15.49 34.06
N ALA A 738 -36.66 -14.56 33.28
CA ALA A 738 -37.07 -14.32 31.91
C ALA A 738 -36.74 -15.51 30.99
N GLU A 739 -35.56 -16.10 31.19
CA GLU A 739 -35.11 -17.22 30.38
C GLU A 739 -35.84 -18.52 30.76
N ILE A 740 -36.10 -18.76 32.05
CA ILE A 740 -36.95 -19.87 32.53
C ILE A 740 -38.31 -19.84 31.84
N ALA A 741 -38.97 -18.67 31.81
CA ALA A 741 -40.27 -18.51 31.15
C ALA A 741 -40.20 -18.79 29.63
N ARG A 742 -39.06 -18.47 28.98
CA ARG A 742 -38.84 -18.78 27.57
C ARG A 742 -38.69 -20.29 27.36
N PHE A 743 -37.93 -20.97 28.21
CA PHE A 743 -37.78 -22.43 28.13
C PHE A 743 -39.13 -23.14 28.29
N GLU A 744 -39.94 -22.75 29.26
CA GLU A 744 -41.26 -23.32 29.50
C GLU A 744 -42.26 -23.05 28.37
N ARG A 745 -42.22 -21.86 27.77
CA ARG A 745 -43.13 -21.47 26.69
C ARG A 745 -42.74 -22.03 25.32
N ASP A 746 -41.45 -21.95 24.98
CA ASP A 746 -40.97 -22.12 23.60
C ASP A 746 -40.12 -23.39 23.42
N VAL A 747 -39.43 -23.86 24.45
CA VAL A 747 -38.44 -24.96 24.32
C VAL A 747 -39.03 -26.31 24.72
N PHE A 748 -39.58 -26.42 25.93
CA PHE A 748 -40.11 -27.69 26.43
C PHE A 748 -41.25 -28.28 25.59
N PRO A 749 -42.21 -27.49 25.04
CA PRO A 749 -43.22 -28.04 24.14
C PRO A 749 -42.62 -28.71 22.90
N ILE A 750 -41.60 -28.09 22.29
CA ILE A 750 -40.92 -28.64 21.11
C ILE A 750 -40.12 -29.88 21.49
N LEU A 751 -39.44 -29.86 22.64
CA LEU A 751 -38.67 -30.99 23.15
C LEU A 751 -39.57 -32.20 23.42
N ILE A 752 -40.76 -32.00 24.00
CA ILE A 752 -41.72 -33.08 24.26
C ILE A 752 -42.29 -33.64 22.95
N GLU A 753 -42.56 -32.79 21.96
CA GLU A 753 -43.08 -33.21 20.65
C GLU A 753 -42.04 -33.97 19.82
N LYS A 754 -40.79 -33.48 19.79
CA LYS A 754 -39.73 -33.98 18.89
C LYS A 754 -38.69 -34.89 19.55
N GLY A 755 -38.71 -35.01 20.87
CA GLY A 755 -37.73 -35.77 21.66
C GLY A 755 -36.35 -35.11 21.79
N HIS A 756 -36.08 -34.03 21.05
CA HIS A 756 -34.82 -33.29 21.11
C HIS A 756 -35.00 -31.81 20.78
N TRP A 757 -34.12 -30.96 21.31
CA TRP A 757 -34.04 -29.54 21.00
C TRP A 757 -32.58 -29.06 21.09
N GLY A 758 -32.22 -28.09 20.26
CA GLY A 758 -30.91 -27.44 20.30
C GLY A 758 -31.08 -25.95 20.05
N GLY A 759 -30.37 -25.12 20.82
CA GLY A 759 -30.43 -23.67 20.67
C GLY A 759 -29.49 -22.95 21.62
N GLU A 760 -29.56 -21.63 21.58
CA GLU A 760 -28.76 -20.75 22.45
C GLU A 760 -29.57 -20.27 23.64
N ALA A 761 -28.93 -20.13 24.80
CA ALA A 761 -29.54 -19.60 26.01
C ALA A 761 -28.58 -18.67 26.76
N ILE A 762 -29.13 -17.88 27.68
CA ILE A 762 -28.34 -17.05 28.60
C ILE A 762 -28.37 -17.71 29.97
N ALA A 763 -27.27 -18.37 30.30
CA ALA A 763 -27.05 -19.04 31.58
C ALA A 763 -26.48 -18.08 32.63
N GLN A 764 -26.68 -18.42 33.90
CA GLN A 764 -26.19 -17.67 35.05
C GLN A 764 -25.27 -18.54 35.91
N ARG A 765 -24.07 -18.02 36.19
CA ARG A 765 -23.09 -18.64 37.10
C ARG A 765 -23.48 -18.40 38.57
N ARG A 766 -22.88 -19.17 39.48
CA ARG A 766 -23.09 -19.03 40.94
C ARG A 766 -22.82 -17.62 41.48
N ASP A 767 -21.86 -16.89 40.91
CA ASP A 767 -21.53 -15.51 41.29
C ASP A 767 -22.52 -14.46 40.77
N GLY A 768 -23.53 -14.89 40.00
CA GLY A 768 -24.57 -14.05 39.40
C GLY A 768 -24.23 -13.52 38.01
N SER A 769 -23.01 -13.73 37.50
CA SER A 769 -22.64 -13.34 36.14
C SER A 769 -23.34 -14.21 35.10
N THR A 770 -23.66 -13.61 33.95
CA THR A 770 -24.35 -14.31 32.84
C THR A 770 -23.41 -14.57 31.69
N PHE A 771 -23.62 -15.66 30.97
CA PHE A 771 -22.85 -16.01 29.77
C PHE A 771 -23.75 -16.62 28.69
N ASP A 772 -23.32 -16.53 27.43
CA ASP A 772 -24.01 -17.17 26.32
C ASP A 772 -23.65 -18.65 26.29
N GLU A 773 -24.66 -19.51 26.33
CA GLU A 773 -24.48 -20.95 26.15
C GLU A 773 -25.18 -21.45 24.89
N GLU A 774 -24.59 -22.48 24.28
CA GLU A 774 -25.24 -23.36 23.32
C GLU A 774 -25.64 -24.63 24.08
N ILE A 775 -26.93 -24.98 24.04
CA ILE A 775 -27.52 -26.08 24.80
C ILE A 775 -28.26 -27.04 23.86
N SER A 776 -28.05 -28.33 24.08
CA SER A 776 -28.79 -29.42 23.44
C SER A 776 -29.48 -30.25 24.51
N LEU A 777 -30.78 -30.45 24.32
CA LEU A 777 -31.67 -31.19 25.20
C LEU A 777 -32.21 -32.42 24.46
N THR A 778 -32.16 -33.59 25.09
CA THR A 778 -32.70 -34.85 24.54
C THR A 778 -33.49 -35.58 25.60
N MET A 779 -34.72 -35.99 25.29
CA MET A 779 -35.56 -36.79 26.17
C MET A 779 -35.33 -38.29 25.89
N THR A 780 -35.06 -39.08 26.92
CA THR A 780 -34.94 -40.54 26.81
C THR A 780 -36.31 -41.22 26.92
N ASN A 781 -36.39 -42.47 26.46
CA ASN A 781 -37.61 -43.28 26.55
C ASN A 781 -38.05 -43.54 28.00
N ASP A 782 -37.10 -43.47 28.95
CA ASP A 782 -37.34 -43.67 30.38
C ASP A 782 -37.76 -42.37 31.10
N GLY A 783 -37.94 -41.26 30.36
CA GLY A 783 -38.40 -39.97 30.89
C GLY A 783 -37.29 -39.13 31.54
N GLU A 784 -36.02 -39.41 31.25
CA GLU A 784 -34.87 -38.61 31.68
C GLU A 784 -34.51 -37.58 30.61
N LEU A 785 -34.04 -36.41 31.05
CA LEU A 785 -33.60 -35.33 30.18
C LEU A 785 -32.08 -35.23 30.20
N ILE A 786 -31.45 -35.49 29.05
CA ILE A 786 -30.02 -35.28 28.84
C ILE A 786 -29.82 -33.86 28.33
N CYS A 787 -28.93 -33.13 29.00
CA CYS A 787 -28.52 -31.78 28.65
C CYS A 787 -27.02 -31.76 28.34
N VAL A 788 -26.66 -31.15 27.22
CA VAL A 788 -25.27 -30.84 26.84
C VAL A 788 -25.17 -29.34 26.65
N CYS A 789 -24.27 -28.68 27.37
CA CYS A 789 -24.10 -27.23 27.33
C CYS A 789 -22.64 -26.82 27.10
N ARG A 790 -22.46 -25.74 26.33
CA ARG A 790 -21.15 -25.19 25.94
C ARG A 790 -21.16 -23.67 26.01
N ASP A 791 -20.12 -23.07 26.59
CA ASP A 791 -19.91 -21.62 26.57
C ASP A 791 -19.54 -21.13 25.16
N ILE A 792 -20.33 -20.23 24.59
CA ILE A 792 -20.10 -19.63 23.27
C ILE A 792 -19.79 -18.12 23.34
N SER A 793 -19.56 -17.58 24.53
CA SER A 793 -19.35 -16.13 24.74
C SER A 793 -18.16 -15.60 23.94
N LYS A 794 -17.04 -16.34 23.90
CA LYS A 794 -15.85 -15.98 23.09
C LYS A 794 -16.15 -15.96 21.60
N ARG A 795 -16.98 -16.90 21.11
CA ARG A 795 -17.38 -16.99 19.69
C ARG A 795 -18.22 -15.77 19.30
N LYS A 796 -19.20 -15.40 20.13
CA LYS A 796 -20.08 -14.23 19.87
C LYS A 796 -19.33 -12.90 19.90
N LEU A 797 -18.42 -12.71 20.85
CA LEU A 797 -17.60 -11.49 20.91
C LEU A 797 -16.76 -11.31 19.63
N ALA A 798 -16.10 -12.38 19.17
CA ALA A 798 -15.34 -12.34 17.92
C ALA A 798 -16.23 -12.06 16.70
N GLN A 799 -17.42 -12.66 16.64
CA GLN A 799 -18.37 -12.43 15.55
C GLN A 799 -18.87 -10.97 15.52
N GLN A 800 -19.21 -10.39 16.68
CA GLN A 800 -19.62 -8.98 16.77
C GLN A 800 -18.51 -8.01 16.36
N GLU A 801 -17.26 -8.31 16.73
CA GLU A 801 -16.10 -7.49 16.36
C GLU A 801 -15.86 -7.51 14.84
N ILE A 802 -15.99 -8.69 14.21
CA ILE A 802 -15.95 -8.82 12.74
C ILE A 802 -17.07 -8.01 12.08
N TYR A 803 -18.30 -8.06 12.59
CA TYR A 803 -19.40 -7.27 12.03
C TYR A 803 -19.13 -5.76 12.09
N LYS A 804 -18.59 -5.26 13.21
CA LYS A 804 -18.21 -3.84 13.35
C LYS A 804 -17.11 -3.44 12.37
N ILE A 805 -16.11 -4.29 12.17
CA ILE A 805 -15.03 -4.05 11.20
C ILE A 805 -15.60 -4.02 9.77
N LEU A 806 -16.47 -4.97 9.43
CA LEU A 806 -17.09 -5.06 8.11
C LEU A 806 -17.99 -3.86 7.80
N GLU A 807 -18.75 -3.39 8.78
CA GLU A 807 -19.60 -2.20 8.65
C GLU A 807 -18.76 -0.95 8.40
N ARG A 808 -17.67 -0.76 9.17
CA ARG A 808 -16.70 0.33 8.98
C ARG A 808 -16.00 0.27 7.62
N GLU A 809 -15.65 -0.93 7.13
CA GLU A 809 -15.08 -1.12 5.80
C GLU A 809 -16.06 -0.73 4.70
N LYS A 810 -17.33 -1.13 4.83
CA LYS A 810 -18.40 -0.77 3.87
C LYS A 810 -18.62 0.74 3.81
N GLU A 811 -18.67 1.41 4.96
CA GLU A 811 -18.77 2.88 5.02
C GLU A 811 -17.60 3.54 4.31
N LEU A 812 -16.37 3.07 4.56
CA LEU A 812 -15.16 3.61 3.95
C LEU A 812 -15.12 3.40 2.44
N ASN A 813 -15.54 2.22 1.96
CA ASN A 813 -15.65 1.94 0.53
C ASN A 813 -16.74 2.78 -0.17
N GLN A 814 -17.87 3.04 0.50
CA GLN A 814 -18.90 3.93 -0.04
C GLN A 814 -18.43 5.38 -0.13
N LEU A 815 -17.74 5.88 0.91
CA LEU A 815 -17.12 7.21 0.91
C LEU A 815 -16.09 7.34 -0.21
N LYS A 816 -15.21 6.35 -0.39
CA LYS A 816 -14.22 6.30 -1.47
C LYS A 816 -14.86 6.29 -2.86
N SER A 817 -15.95 5.54 -3.03
CA SER A 817 -16.67 5.48 -4.30
C SER A 817 -17.38 6.81 -4.63
N ARG A 818 -18.00 7.45 -3.64
CA ARG A 818 -18.58 8.80 -3.79
C ARG A 818 -17.51 9.83 -4.13
N PHE A 819 -16.34 9.78 -3.49
CA PHE A 819 -15.20 10.65 -3.78
C PHE A 819 -14.77 10.56 -5.25
N ILE A 820 -14.57 9.34 -5.78
CA ILE A 820 -14.12 9.13 -7.17
C ILE A 820 -15.16 9.63 -8.18
N SER A 821 -16.43 9.27 -7.97
CA SER A 821 -17.52 9.65 -8.87
C SER A 821 -17.70 11.16 -8.95
N MET A 822 -17.74 11.82 -7.80
CA MET A 822 -17.91 13.27 -7.72
C MET A 822 -16.68 14.02 -8.27
N THR A 823 -15.46 13.59 -7.92
CA THR A 823 -14.22 14.18 -8.46
C THR A 823 -14.19 14.13 -9.99
N SER A 824 -14.61 13.00 -10.56
CA SER A 824 -14.73 12.85 -12.00
C SER A 824 -15.73 13.84 -12.62
N HIS A 825 -16.84 14.10 -11.94
CA HIS A 825 -17.84 15.08 -12.38
C HIS A 825 -17.33 16.52 -12.29
N GLU A 826 -16.67 16.88 -11.19
CA GLU A 826 -16.07 18.20 -10.94
C GLU A 826 -14.91 18.50 -11.90
N PHE A 827 -14.19 17.50 -12.40
CA PHE A 827 -13.20 17.66 -13.47
C PHE A 827 -13.83 17.69 -14.87
N ARG A 828 -14.86 16.89 -15.13
CA ARG A 828 -15.50 16.80 -16.45
C ARG A 828 -16.17 18.12 -16.86
N THR A 829 -16.79 18.81 -15.91
CA THR A 829 -17.49 20.07 -16.16
C THR A 829 -16.59 21.19 -16.70
N PRO A 830 -15.47 21.57 -16.03
CA PRO A 830 -14.57 22.60 -16.53
C PRO A 830 -13.89 22.16 -17.84
N LEU A 831 -13.52 20.89 -17.98
CA LEU A 831 -12.94 20.35 -19.21
C LEU A 831 -13.90 20.42 -20.39
N ALA A 832 -15.19 20.15 -20.18
CA ALA A 832 -16.21 20.26 -21.22
C ALA A 832 -16.39 21.73 -21.68
N VAL A 833 -16.37 22.69 -20.76
CA VAL A 833 -16.47 24.13 -21.07
C VAL A 833 -15.23 24.62 -21.82
N ILE A 834 -14.03 24.20 -21.40
CA ILE A 834 -12.76 24.49 -22.09
C ILE A 834 -12.79 23.92 -23.51
N SER A 835 -13.18 22.64 -23.65
CA SER A 835 -13.21 21.94 -24.93
C SER A 835 -14.25 22.55 -25.89
N SER A 836 -15.42 22.92 -25.37
CA SER A 836 -16.46 23.63 -26.13
C SER A 836 -15.99 25.02 -26.59
N SER A 837 -15.41 25.82 -25.69
CA SER A 837 -14.89 27.16 -26.04
C SER A 837 -13.73 27.08 -27.04
N ALA A 838 -12.84 26.09 -26.89
CA ALA A 838 -11.76 25.83 -27.84
C ALA A 838 -12.29 25.36 -29.20
N GLY A 839 -13.32 24.51 -29.22
CA GLY A 839 -14.01 24.07 -30.44
C GLY A 839 -14.66 25.23 -31.19
N ILE A 840 -15.37 26.10 -30.48
CA ILE A 840 -16.00 27.31 -31.04
C ILE A 840 -14.95 28.25 -31.65
N LEU A 841 -13.84 28.47 -30.95
CA LEU A 841 -12.71 29.27 -31.48
C LEU A 841 -12.08 28.60 -32.70
N LYS A 842 -11.94 27.27 -32.74
CA LYS A 842 -11.37 26.54 -33.88
C LYS A 842 -12.27 26.59 -35.12
N GLU A 843 -13.57 26.37 -34.95
CA GLU A 843 -14.52 26.16 -36.07
C GLU A 843 -15.16 27.46 -36.56
N PHE A 844 -15.32 28.46 -35.68
CA PHE A 844 -16.04 29.70 -35.99
C PHE A 844 -15.21 30.98 -35.80
N SER A 845 -13.88 30.91 -35.59
CA SER A 845 -13.02 32.10 -35.36
C SER A 845 -13.20 33.19 -36.43
N GLN A 846 -13.36 32.83 -37.70
CA GLN A 846 -13.54 33.83 -38.77
C GLN A 846 -14.91 34.54 -38.73
N LYS A 847 -15.91 33.97 -38.05
CA LYS A 847 -17.27 34.51 -37.93
C LYS A 847 -17.54 35.20 -36.58
N LEU A 848 -16.61 35.10 -35.63
CA LEU A 848 -16.70 35.71 -34.31
C LEU A 848 -16.02 37.08 -34.32
N ASP A 849 -16.63 38.06 -33.67
CA ASP A 849 -15.98 39.34 -33.37
C ASP A 849 -14.86 39.15 -32.33
N GLU A 850 -13.92 40.10 -32.29
CA GLU A 850 -12.78 40.04 -31.35
C GLU A 850 -13.22 40.04 -29.88
N GLU A 851 -14.36 40.67 -29.56
CA GLU A 851 -14.91 40.67 -28.20
C GLU A 851 -15.36 39.27 -27.76
N LYS A 852 -16.05 38.52 -28.62
CA LYS A 852 -16.45 37.13 -28.33
C LYS A 852 -15.26 36.20 -28.31
N LYS A 853 -14.25 36.39 -29.17
CA LYS A 853 -13.00 35.62 -29.09
C LYS A 853 -12.30 35.80 -27.76
N GLN A 854 -12.19 37.06 -27.31
CA GLN A 854 -11.61 37.39 -26.03
C GLN A 854 -12.40 36.76 -24.87
N LYS A 855 -13.74 36.78 -24.91
CA LYS A 855 -14.58 36.10 -23.90
C LYS A 855 -14.34 34.58 -23.84
N HIS A 856 -14.20 33.91 -24.99
CA HIS A 856 -13.89 32.47 -24.99
C HIS A 856 -12.47 32.17 -24.49
N LEU A 857 -11.47 33.01 -24.81
CA LEU A 857 -10.11 32.88 -24.28
C LEU A 857 -10.07 33.11 -22.76
N GLU A 858 -10.76 34.13 -22.26
CA GLU A 858 -10.89 34.39 -20.83
C GLU A 858 -11.63 33.26 -20.11
N CYS A 859 -12.66 32.68 -20.73
CA CYS A 859 -13.36 31.51 -20.24
C CYS A 859 -12.39 30.32 -20.07
N ILE A 860 -11.60 30.01 -21.11
CA ILE A 860 -10.59 28.94 -21.05
C ILE A 860 -9.59 29.18 -19.93
N ILE A 861 -9.00 30.38 -19.85
CA ILE A 861 -8.00 30.73 -18.81
C ILE A 861 -8.61 30.61 -17.40
N THR A 862 -9.86 31.05 -17.22
CA THR A 862 -10.56 30.98 -15.93
C THR A 862 -10.79 29.55 -15.50
N TYR A 863 -11.31 28.70 -16.38
CA TYR A 863 -11.58 27.30 -16.07
C TYR A 863 -10.30 26.45 -15.92
N VAL A 864 -9.21 26.79 -16.60
CA VAL A 864 -7.89 26.16 -16.37
C VAL A 864 -7.34 26.52 -14.99
N LYS A 865 -7.42 27.79 -14.58
CA LYS A 865 -7.04 28.21 -13.22
C LYS A 865 -7.88 27.49 -12.16
N HIS A 866 -9.19 27.41 -12.37
CA HIS A 866 -10.11 26.69 -11.46
C HIS A 866 -9.74 25.19 -11.35
N THR A 867 -9.46 24.54 -12.47
CA THR A 867 -9.07 23.11 -12.50
C THR A 867 -7.74 22.86 -11.77
N THR A 868 -6.78 23.78 -11.92
CA THR A 868 -5.49 23.70 -11.23
C THR A 868 -5.69 23.82 -9.71
N GLN A 869 -6.52 24.77 -9.28
CA GLN A 869 -6.85 24.95 -7.87
C GLN A 869 -7.56 23.73 -7.27
N LEU A 870 -8.52 23.15 -7.98
CA LEU A 870 -9.19 21.89 -7.60
C LEU A 870 -8.20 20.73 -7.40
N LEU A 871 -7.22 20.61 -8.30
CA LEU A 871 -6.21 19.56 -8.25
C LEU A 871 -5.28 19.74 -7.04
N ASP A 872 -4.88 20.98 -6.75
CA ASP A 872 -4.09 21.31 -5.56
C ASP A 872 -4.88 21.03 -4.26
N GLU A 873 -6.18 21.36 -4.21
CA GLU A 873 -7.08 21.06 -3.08
C GLU A 873 -7.18 19.55 -2.82
N ILE A 874 -7.36 18.74 -3.86
CA ILE A 874 -7.44 17.28 -3.77
C ILE A 874 -6.10 16.68 -3.31
N LEU A 875 -4.97 17.12 -3.88
CA LEU A 875 -3.65 16.65 -3.48
C LEU A 875 -3.35 16.93 -2.01
N LEU A 876 -3.81 18.07 -1.50
CA LEU A 876 -3.64 18.46 -0.10
C LEU A 876 -4.44 17.55 0.82
N ILE A 877 -5.67 17.19 0.46
CA ILE A 877 -6.50 16.23 1.20
C ILE A 877 -5.90 14.83 1.16
N SER A 878 -5.52 14.32 -0.01
CA SER A 878 -4.91 12.99 -0.12
C SER A 878 -3.61 12.88 0.68
N LYS A 879 -2.81 13.95 0.75
CA LYS A 879 -1.61 13.99 1.61
C LYS A 879 -1.96 14.06 3.10
N ALA A 880 -3.01 14.80 3.47
CA ALA A 880 -3.48 14.87 4.86
C ALA A 880 -4.04 13.52 5.35
N GLU A 881 -4.90 12.86 4.58
CA GLU A 881 -5.47 11.54 4.90
C GLU A 881 -4.39 10.44 4.97
N ALA A 882 -3.37 10.52 4.12
CA ALA A 882 -2.22 9.61 4.15
C ALA A 882 -1.24 9.90 5.29
N GLY A 883 -1.46 10.94 6.11
CA GLY A 883 -0.53 11.37 7.15
C GLY A 883 0.82 11.88 6.61
N LYS A 884 0.88 12.27 5.32
CA LYS A 884 2.09 12.70 4.60
C LYS A 884 2.18 14.22 4.39
N LEU A 885 1.29 15.00 5.00
CA LEU A 885 1.37 16.46 4.93
C LEU A 885 2.53 16.94 5.81
N ALA A 886 3.57 17.49 5.18
CA ALA A 886 4.70 18.05 5.91
C ALA A 886 4.28 19.32 6.66
N PHE A 887 4.61 19.38 7.95
CA PHE A 887 4.42 20.56 8.80
C PHE A 887 5.78 21.22 9.03
N GLU A 888 6.02 22.39 8.44
CA GLU A 888 7.30 23.11 8.49
C GLU A 888 7.12 24.50 9.11
N PRO A 889 6.94 24.60 10.45
CA PRO A 889 6.73 25.88 11.08
C PRO A 889 8.01 26.72 11.06
N LYS A 890 7.88 27.99 10.63
CA LYS A 890 8.98 28.95 10.53
C LYS A 890 8.59 30.26 11.22
N PRO A 891 9.54 31.05 11.72
CA PRO A 891 9.26 32.39 12.25
C PRO A 891 8.59 33.26 11.19
N LEU A 892 7.41 33.80 11.49
CA LEU A 892 6.61 34.62 10.58
C LEU A 892 6.01 35.81 11.34
N ASP A 893 6.14 37.02 10.79
CA ASP A 893 5.38 38.18 11.26
C ASP A 893 3.91 38.03 10.85
N LEU A 894 3.05 37.81 11.85
CA LEU A 894 1.62 37.59 11.63
C LEU A 894 0.88 38.85 11.19
N VAL A 895 1.29 40.03 11.68
CA VAL A 895 0.60 41.29 11.38
C VAL A 895 0.88 41.67 9.93
N GLU A 896 2.16 41.65 9.53
CA GLU A 896 2.57 41.92 8.14
C GLU A 896 1.93 40.90 7.18
N PHE A 897 1.97 39.61 7.54
CA PHE A 897 1.40 38.55 6.71
C PHE A 897 -0.10 38.71 6.50
N CYS A 898 -0.87 38.98 7.56
CA CYS A 898 -2.32 39.18 7.46
C CYS A 898 -2.68 40.45 6.67
N GLN A 899 -1.97 41.56 6.87
CA GLN A 899 -2.17 42.78 6.10
C GLN A 899 -1.94 42.54 4.61
N LYS A 900 -0.81 41.91 4.26
CA LYS A 900 -0.49 41.57 2.87
C LYS A 900 -1.55 40.65 2.25
N LEU A 901 -1.99 39.63 2.99
CA LEU A 901 -3.04 38.73 2.52
C LEU A 901 -4.37 39.46 2.30
N THR A 902 -4.74 40.38 3.19
CA THR A 902 -5.94 41.20 3.03
C THR A 902 -5.85 42.08 1.78
N SER A 903 -4.71 42.75 1.54
CA SER A 903 -4.50 43.54 0.33
C SER A 903 -4.60 42.70 -0.95
N GLU A 904 -3.99 41.50 -0.95
CA GLU A 904 -4.07 40.56 -2.08
C GLU A 904 -5.52 40.11 -2.34
N MET A 905 -6.26 39.75 -1.30
CA MET A 905 -7.67 39.34 -1.41
C MET A 905 -8.56 40.50 -1.86
N GLN A 906 -8.32 41.72 -1.38
CA GLN A 906 -9.09 42.91 -1.75
C GLN A 906 -8.99 43.23 -3.25
N LEU A 907 -7.84 42.96 -3.89
CA LEU A 907 -7.64 43.11 -5.34
C LEU A 907 -8.45 42.11 -6.17
N SER A 908 -8.75 40.94 -5.61
CA SER A 908 -9.53 39.88 -6.28
C SER A 908 -11.04 40.05 -6.16
N THR A 909 -11.50 40.90 -5.24
CA THR A 909 -12.91 41.19 -4.98
C THR A 909 -13.35 42.52 -5.56
N GLN A 910 -14.36 42.51 -6.43
CA GLN A 910 -14.86 43.73 -7.08
C GLN A 910 -15.80 44.57 -6.18
N ASN A 911 -16.60 43.93 -5.32
CA ASN A 911 -17.73 44.60 -4.64
C ASN A 911 -17.70 44.53 -3.09
N ASN A 912 -16.84 43.73 -2.47
CA ASN A 912 -16.86 43.54 -1.01
C ASN A 912 -15.60 44.14 -0.38
N THR A 913 -15.72 44.68 0.83
CA THR A 913 -14.58 45.28 1.55
C THR A 913 -14.15 44.39 2.71
N ILE A 914 -12.87 44.01 2.74
CA ILE A 914 -12.28 43.26 3.84
C ILE A 914 -11.62 44.25 4.80
N ILE A 915 -12.13 44.32 6.03
CA ILE A 915 -11.64 45.21 7.08
C ILE A 915 -10.76 44.38 8.02
N PHE A 916 -9.44 44.59 7.95
CA PHE A 916 -8.48 43.96 8.85
C PHE A 916 -8.29 44.78 10.13
N SER A 917 -8.33 44.12 11.29
CA SER A 917 -8.00 44.74 12.58
C SER A 917 -7.13 43.82 13.43
N SER A 918 -6.27 44.39 14.28
CA SER A 918 -5.46 43.64 15.24
C SER A 918 -5.42 44.32 16.61
N ASN A 919 -5.31 43.51 17.67
CA ASN A 919 -5.15 44.00 19.04
C ASN A 919 -3.73 44.51 19.36
N THR A 920 -2.78 44.34 18.44
CA THR A 920 -1.40 44.80 18.56
C THR A 920 -0.98 45.57 17.30
N LYS A 921 -0.16 46.61 17.48
CA LYS A 921 0.44 47.40 16.38
C LYS A 921 1.91 47.08 16.15
N THR A 922 2.48 46.17 16.94
CA THR A 922 3.89 45.78 16.91
C THR A 922 4.07 44.46 16.17
N GLU A 923 5.25 44.26 15.56
CA GLU A 923 5.64 43.01 14.88
C GLU A 923 5.50 41.82 15.83
N VAL A 924 4.75 40.79 15.41
CA VAL A 924 4.59 39.56 16.20
C VAL A 924 5.07 38.38 15.40
N ILE A 925 6.24 37.89 15.79
CA ILE A 925 6.87 36.71 15.20
C ILE A 925 6.35 35.46 15.90
N ALA A 926 5.62 34.62 15.17
CA ALA A 926 5.17 33.31 15.65
C ALA A 926 5.74 32.19 14.79
N LEU A 927 5.95 31.03 15.40
CA LEU A 927 6.45 29.83 14.73
C LEU A 927 5.26 29.07 14.12
N VAL A 928 4.96 29.36 12.85
CA VAL A 928 3.78 28.82 12.14
C VAL A 928 4.15 28.40 10.73
N ASP A 929 3.42 27.44 10.16
CA ASP A 929 3.63 27.07 8.76
C ASP A 929 2.93 28.09 7.86
N LYS A 930 3.72 28.95 7.22
CA LYS A 930 3.23 30.02 6.34
C LYS A 930 2.31 29.50 5.23
N LYS A 931 2.58 28.32 4.66
CA LYS A 931 1.79 27.78 3.53
C LYS A 931 0.42 27.30 4.03
N LEU A 932 0.40 26.54 5.11
CA LEU A 932 -0.83 26.02 5.69
C LEU A 932 -1.68 27.15 6.30
N LEU A 933 -1.06 28.12 6.97
CA LEU A 933 -1.77 29.30 7.50
C LEU A 933 -2.40 30.14 6.38
N ARG A 934 -1.68 30.33 5.27
CA ARG A 934 -2.24 30.99 4.08
C ARG A 934 -3.48 30.27 3.57
N GLN A 935 -3.44 28.94 3.51
CA GLN A 935 -4.56 28.13 3.05
C GLN A 935 -5.78 28.23 3.97
N ILE A 936 -5.57 28.25 5.30
CA ILE A 936 -6.65 28.47 6.27
C ILE A 936 -7.35 29.80 6.01
N LEU A 937 -6.58 30.89 5.94
CA LEU A 937 -7.13 32.23 5.83
C LEU A 937 -7.77 32.49 4.47
N ILE A 938 -7.17 32.03 3.36
CA ILE A 938 -7.76 32.17 2.02
C ILE A 938 -9.11 31.47 1.93
N ASN A 939 -9.22 30.22 2.42
CA ASN A 939 -10.49 29.48 2.37
C ASN A 939 -11.60 30.16 3.18
N LEU A 940 -11.27 30.66 4.37
CA LEU A 940 -12.25 31.33 5.23
C LEU A 940 -12.63 32.73 4.67
N LEU A 941 -11.67 33.52 4.20
CA LEU A 941 -11.93 34.84 3.61
C LEU A 941 -12.69 34.73 2.29
N SER A 942 -12.31 33.79 1.42
CA SER A 942 -13.03 33.53 0.17
C SER A 942 -14.47 33.10 0.43
N ASN A 943 -14.72 32.24 1.43
CA ASN A 943 -16.08 31.86 1.82
C ASN A 943 -16.87 33.06 2.35
N ALA A 944 -16.27 33.86 3.23
CA ALA A 944 -16.90 35.05 3.80
C ALA A 944 -17.31 36.07 2.72
N VAL A 945 -16.46 36.29 1.72
CA VAL A 945 -16.76 37.14 0.56
C VAL A 945 -17.89 36.55 -0.28
N LYS A 946 -17.73 35.29 -0.68
CA LYS A 946 -18.61 34.59 -1.62
C LYS A 946 -20.05 34.44 -1.15
N TYR A 947 -20.25 34.23 0.15
CA TYR A 947 -21.57 34.03 0.74
C TYR A 947 -22.21 35.32 1.26
N SER A 948 -21.51 36.46 1.15
CA SER A 948 -22.05 37.76 1.49
C SER A 948 -22.67 38.47 0.28
N GLN A 949 -23.63 39.35 0.54
CA GLN A 949 -24.24 40.18 -0.50
C GLN A 949 -23.21 41.19 -1.07
N ASN A 950 -23.44 41.67 -2.30
CA ASN A 950 -22.61 42.70 -2.92
C ASN A 950 -22.58 43.97 -2.05
N ASN A 951 -21.42 44.62 -1.92
CA ASN A 951 -21.19 45.81 -1.08
C ASN A 951 -21.23 45.58 0.44
N SER A 952 -21.07 44.33 0.89
CA SER A 952 -20.93 44.02 2.31
C SER A 952 -19.49 44.14 2.81
N SER A 953 -19.33 44.33 4.12
CA SER A 953 -18.04 44.34 4.79
C SER A 953 -17.75 43.01 5.49
N VAL A 954 -16.63 42.39 5.18
CA VAL A 954 -16.10 41.22 5.90
C VAL A 954 -15.10 41.70 6.93
N LYS A 955 -15.28 41.36 8.21
CA LYS A 955 -14.35 41.70 9.28
C LYS A 955 -13.35 40.58 9.50
N PHE A 956 -12.06 40.91 9.48
CA PHE A 956 -10.97 39.99 9.76
C PHE A 956 -10.15 40.51 10.95
N ASP A 957 -10.30 39.86 12.10
CA ASP A 957 -9.68 40.27 13.35
C ASP A 957 -8.57 39.28 13.75
N LEU A 958 -7.38 39.81 14.05
CA LEU A 958 -6.26 39.08 14.65
C LEU A 958 -6.12 39.46 16.13
N GLN A 959 -6.32 38.50 17.02
CA GLN A 959 -6.11 38.67 18.45
C GLN A 959 -4.99 37.75 18.93
N ILE A 960 -3.98 38.34 19.56
CA ILE A 960 -2.88 37.59 20.18
C ILE A 960 -3.03 37.66 21.70
N THR A 961 -2.98 36.50 22.32
CA THR A 961 -3.01 36.30 23.79
C THR A 961 -1.70 35.66 24.23
N GLU A 962 -1.45 35.57 25.55
CA GLU A 962 -0.23 34.93 26.07
C GLU A 962 -0.08 33.46 25.66
N GLN A 963 -1.19 32.76 25.39
CA GLN A 963 -1.20 31.32 25.14
C GLN A 963 -1.66 30.93 23.73
N SER A 964 -2.26 31.84 22.97
CA SER A 964 -2.85 31.51 21.67
C SER A 964 -2.97 32.69 20.71
N ILE A 965 -2.96 32.36 19.42
CA ILE A 965 -3.23 33.24 18.29
C ILE A 965 -4.66 32.95 17.83
N ILE A 966 -5.50 33.97 17.77
CA ILE A 966 -6.91 33.84 17.43
C ILE A 966 -7.20 34.66 16.17
N PHE A 967 -7.63 33.97 15.11
CA PHE A 967 -8.11 34.58 13.88
C PHE A 967 -9.63 34.51 13.84
N SER A 968 -10.29 35.64 13.67
CA SER A 968 -11.75 35.73 13.62
C SER A 968 -12.17 36.37 12.30
N ILE A 969 -12.95 35.64 11.51
CA ILE A 969 -13.50 36.12 10.23
C ILE A 969 -15.02 36.14 10.35
N LYS A 970 -15.61 37.32 10.22
CA LYS A 970 -17.06 37.54 10.32
C LYS A 970 -17.60 38.14 9.03
N ASP A 971 -18.64 37.52 8.51
CA ASP A 971 -19.39 37.95 7.34
C ASP A 971 -20.82 38.38 7.70
N GLN A 972 -21.51 38.97 6.71
CA GLN A 972 -22.93 39.36 6.77
C GLN A 972 -23.70 38.63 5.65
N GLY A 973 -23.42 37.34 5.49
CA GLY A 973 -23.96 36.51 4.42
C GLY A 973 -25.21 35.73 4.78
N ILE A 974 -25.50 34.73 3.94
CA ILE A 974 -26.70 33.88 4.05
C ILE A 974 -26.77 33.05 5.35
N GLY A 975 -25.67 32.95 6.10
CA GLY A 975 -25.59 32.12 7.31
C GLY A 975 -25.67 30.62 7.02
N ILE A 976 -25.56 29.79 8.06
CA ILE A 976 -25.52 28.33 7.97
C ILE A 976 -26.67 27.74 8.81
N PRO A 977 -27.51 26.85 8.23
CA PRO A 977 -28.60 26.18 8.93
C PRO A 977 -28.10 25.32 10.11
N GLN A 978 -28.94 25.16 11.14
CA GLN A 978 -28.54 24.43 12.35
C GLN A 978 -28.23 22.95 12.09
N ALA A 979 -28.95 22.31 11.16
CA ALA A 979 -28.75 20.91 10.79
C ALA A 979 -27.38 20.66 10.14
N ASP A 980 -26.85 21.65 9.41
CA ASP A 980 -25.62 21.51 8.63
C ASP A 980 -24.36 21.77 9.46
N LYS A 981 -24.49 22.38 10.65
CA LYS A 981 -23.35 22.82 11.49
C LYS A 981 -22.45 21.66 11.94
N THR A 982 -23.02 20.48 12.16
CA THR A 982 -22.29 19.29 12.61
C THR A 982 -21.40 18.71 11.51
N GLN A 983 -21.78 18.89 10.24
CA GLN A 983 -21.12 18.27 9.09
C GLN A 983 -20.26 19.27 8.28
N LEU A 984 -20.17 20.54 8.69
CA LEU A 984 -19.46 21.61 7.96
C LEU A 984 -18.00 21.31 7.59
N PHE A 985 -17.32 20.49 8.40
CA PHE A 985 -15.91 20.14 8.19
C PHE A 985 -15.72 18.77 7.53
N GLU A 986 -16.80 18.04 7.27
CA GLU A 986 -16.77 16.80 6.49
C GLU A 986 -16.43 17.13 5.03
N ALA A 987 -15.60 16.29 4.42
CA ALA A 987 -15.20 16.46 3.03
C ALA A 987 -16.43 16.48 2.13
N PHE A 988 -16.48 17.44 1.20
CA PHE A 988 -17.54 17.60 0.19
C PHE A 988 -18.91 18.01 0.72
N HIS A 989 -19.03 18.32 2.01
CA HIS A 989 -20.27 18.80 2.58
C HIS A 989 -20.53 20.26 2.18
N ARG A 990 -21.75 20.55 1.72
CA ARG A 990 -22.23 21.90 1.40
C ARG A 990 -23.54 22.13 2.13
N ALA A 991 -23.68 23.29 2.75
CA ALA A 991 -24.92 23.66 3.43
C ALA A 991 -26.09 23.72 2.43
N THR A 992 -27.27 23.33 2.89
CA THR A 992 -28.48 23.16 2.09
C THR A 992 -29.01 24.47 1.50
N ASN A 993 -28.76 25.60 2.18
CA ASN A 993 -29.19 26.93 1.76
C ASN A 993 -28.27 27.61 0.73
N VAL A 994 -27.20 26.93 0.27
CA VAL A 994 -26.16 27.51 -0.61
C VAL A 994 -26.58 27.54 -2.09
N GLY A 995 -27.62 26.79 -2.48
CA GLY A 995 -28.21 26.82 -3.83
C GLY A 995 -27.18 26.72 -4.96
N SER A 996 -27.22 27.67 -5.90
CA SER A 996 -26.36 27.73 -7.09
C SER A 996 -24.97 28.36 -6.86
N ILE A 997 -24.61 28.74 -5.63
CA ILE A 997 -23.34 29.40 -5.35
C ILE A 997 -22.19 28.38 -5.49
N SER A 998 -21.44 28.44 -6.60
CA SER A 998 -20.39 27.49 -7.01
C SER A 998 -19.33 27.22 -5.93
N GLY A 999 -19.08 25.99 -5.51
CA GLY A 999 -17.99 25.63 -4.59
C GLY A 999 -17.78 24.12 -4.42
N THR A 1000 -16.56 23.74 -4.04
CA THR A 1000 -16.05 22.35 -4.06
C THR A 1000 -16.43 21.53 -2.82
N GLY A 1001 -16.85 22.19 -1.72
CA GLY A 1001 -17.10 21.52 -0.43
C GLY A 1001 -15.83 21.03 0.28
N LEU A 1002 -14.63 21.35 -0.26
CA LEU A 1002 -13.35 20.89 0.28
C LEU A 1002 -12.66 21.90 1.18
N GLY A 1003 -12.93 23.19 0.98
CA GLY A 1003 -12.20 24.28 1.64
C GLY A 1003 -12.24 24.21 3.18
N LEU A 1004 -13.39 23.86 3.78
CA LEU A 1004 -13.51 23.79 5.24
C LEU A 1004 -12.83 22.55 5.83
N THR A 1005 -12.82 21.42 5.12
CA THR A 1005 -12.05 20.23 5.51
C THR A 1005 -10.55 20.51 5.47
N ILE A 1006 -10.09 21.24 4.45
CA ILE A 1006 -8.68 21.70 4.38
C ILE A 1006 -8.36 22.62 5.56
N VAL A 1007 -9.25 23.56 5.90
CA VAL A 1007 -9.09 24.42 7.09
C VAL A 1007 -8.95 23.57 8.34
N LYS A 1008 -9.83 22.58 8.54
CA LYS A 1008 -9.79 21.69 9.71
C LYS A 1008 -8.47 20.93 9.80
N ASN A 1009 -8.03 20.28 8.71
CA ASN A 1009 -6.77 19.53 8.67
C ASN A 1009 -5.55 20.42 8.93
N CYS A 1010 -5.51 21.62 8.33
CA CYS A 1010 -4.41 22.56 8.54
C CYS A 1010 -4.40 23.09 9.98
N VAL A 1011 -5.55 23.37 10.59
CA VAL A 1011 -5.66 23.81 11.99
C VAL A 1011 -5.24 22.70 12.95
N ASP A 1012 -5.65 21.46 12.69
CA ASP A 1012 -5.30 20.31 13.52
C ASP A 1012 -3.79 20.03 13.50
N LEU A 1013 -3.11 20.21 12.37
CA LEU A 1013 -1.65 20.12 12.27
C LEU A 1013 -0.93 21.21 13.08
N HIS A 1014 -1.53 22.38 13.25
CA HIS A 1014 -1.02 23.42 14.14
C HIS A 1014 -1.38 23.17 15.62
N GLY A 1015 -2.04 22.05 15.95
CA GLY A 1015 -2.55 21.78 17.30
C GLY A 1015 -3.66 22.74 17.73
N GLY A 1016 -4.33 23.37 16.77
CA GLY A 1016 -5.34 24.40 16.99
C GLY A 1016 -6.77 23.87 17.07
N LYS A 1017 -7.72 24.81 17.16
CA LYS A 1017 -9.17 24.54 17.14
C LYS A 1017 -9.88 25.56 16.27
N VAL A 1018 -10.83 25.10 15.45
CA VAL A 1018 -11.74 25.95 14.69
C VAL A 1018 -13.15 25.85 15.26
N THR A 1019 -13.85 26.98 15.35
CA THR A 1019 -15.23 27.08 15.83
C THR A 1019 -16.04 27.99 14.91
N VAL A 1020 -17.35 27.78 14.88
CA VAL A 1020 -18.27 28.52 14.01
C VAL A 1020 -19.49 28.98 14.80
N VAL A 1021 -19.85 30.24 14.64
CA VAL A 1021 -21.12 30.81 15.11
C VAL A 1021 -21.81 31.38 13.90
N SER A 1022 -23.00 30.85 13.57
CA SER A 1022 -23.74 31.25 12.38
C SER A 1022 -25.23 31.29 12.66
N GLN A 1023 -25.92 32.24 12.04
CA GLN A 1023 -27.37 32.31 12.03
C GLN A 1023 -27.84 32.58 10.61
N GLU A 1024 -28.79 31.77 10.14
CA GLU A 1024 -29.36 31.86 8.80
C GLU A 1024 -29.97 33.25 8.55
N GLY A 1025 -29.63 33.84 7.41
CA GLY A 1025 -30.04 35.19 7.01
C GLY A 1025 -29.28 36.36 7.68
N ILE A 1026 -28.38 36.10 8.63
CA ILE A 1026 -27.63 37.14 9.35
C ILE A 1026 -26.13 37.12 9.03
N GLY A 1027 -25.53 35.93 8.92
CA GLY A 1027 -24.12 35.75 8.58
C GLY A 1027 -23.39 34.75 9.47
N THR A 1028 -22.12 34.53 9.15
CA THR A 1028 -21.27 33.55 9.83
C THR A 1028 -20.03 34.21 10.45
N LYS A 1029 -19.60 33.67 11.58
CA LYS A 1029 -18.31 33.98 12.22
C LYS A 1029 -17.54 32.68 12.40
N PHE A 1030 -16.40 32.55 11.71
CA PHE A 1030 -15.42 31.52 11.98
C PHE A 1030 -14.35 32.05 12.94
N THR A 1031 -13.92 31.22 13.88
CA THR A 1031 -12.83 31.54 14.82
C THR A 1031 -11.84 30.38 14.87
N VAL A 1032 -10.61 30.65 14.45
CA VAL A 1032 -9.48 29.72 14.46
C VAL A 1032 -8.54 30.10 15.60
N ILE A 1033 -8.20 29.14 16.45
CA ILE A 1033 -7.35 29.30 17.62
C ILE A 1033 -6.13 28.40 17.43
N ILE A 1034 -4.94 28.98 17.41
CA ILE A 1034 -3.66 28.25 17.28
C ILE A 1034 -2.85 28.47 18.57
N PRO A 1035 -2.37 27.41 19.25
CA PRO A 1035 -1.55 27.57 20.44
C PRO A 1035 -0.21 28.23 20.12
N LEU A 1036 0.21 29.19 20.95
CA LEU A 1036 1.54 29.80 20.87
C LEU A 1036 2.54 28.84 21.53
N GLN A 1037 3.36 28.15 20.74
CA GLN A 1037 4.46 27.35 21.30
C GLN A 1037 5.51 28.30 21.89
N SER A 1038 5.91 28.02 23.13
CA SER A 1038 6.78 28.86 23.96
C SER A 1038 8.19 28.99 23.37
N VAL A 1039 8.40 29.97 22.49
CA VAL A 1039 9.73 30.46 22.12
C VAL A 1039 9.70 31.99 22.08
N SER A 1040 10.18 32.59 23.18
CA SER A 1040 10.68 33.96 23.37
C SER A 1040 9.97 35.09 22.61
N TYR A 1041 9.11 35.81 23.34
CA TYR A 1041 8.87 37.24 23.14
C TYR A 1041 10.22 37.97 22.99
N VAL A 1042 10.63 38.35 21.78
CA VAL A 1042 11.63 39.40 21.61
C VAL A 1042 10.88 40.72 21.59
N ARG A 1043 10.61 41.27 22.78
CA ARG A 1043 10.41 42.72 22.92
C ARG A 1043 11.73 43.37 22.49
N LYS A 1044 11.80 43.91 21.26
CA LYS A 1044 12.77 44.99 21.01
C LYS A 1044 12.22 46.23 21.69
N LEU A 1045 12.96 46.69 22.71
CA LEU A 1045 12.86 48.02 23.32
C LEU A 1045 13.05 49.11 22.26
#